data_AF-A0A6G6X4B3-F1
#
_entry.id   AF-A0A6G6X4B3-F1
#
_cell.length_a   1.000
_cell.length_b   1.000
_cell.length_c   1.000
_cell.angle_alpha   90.00
_cell.angle_beta   90.00
_cell.angle_gamma   90.00
#
_symmetry.space_group_name_H-M   'P 1'
#
loop_
_entity.id
_entity.type
_entity.pdbx_description
1 polymer ?
#
loop_
_entity_poly.entity_id
_entity_poly.type
_entity_poly.pdbx_seq_one_letter_code
_entity_poly.pdbx_strand_id
1 'polypeptide(L)'
;MANLNPAPAALGLASPALGAWFDDASLSLAAPVSTLAVPHTFAASGGNTVTAWWAPAGGTLTLAVSTPTRPSVLSGLTDATGAPAFADNMLVALFKLLPEVEERLEVLTAMLPRPDGVGNAALLRSRARVRAIAIEYPDAAPARLNDFVNPLGGDAPTAFGLVDPGSGTLANGPLPMSDLKRPGQILNLTRQVLANFPDGLAVQVWAFDADGQAIDPGAVAAWWAAIAGGSVAPWNGNASNIWAENDTQRTCVVAPHLGVLIVNPHRGQIDTNLQGRLTLPPANATQIGTNASLFTASQTQGAGISFTVAPTGTAPDTVPIPRAALLPIGNYRAAPAGGPLNLWGGGPVTLPAHGGGQLTLTRDFVEVAAVDIESFVCGIVRGPSDNRGTPAERQSSDQNRVSTRINVTRSTVALQPTIDTVATAFNALPDGVNPVTLIAPAYDHDWGGRVVENLPNAPAPPPPLPAPLPIPLPLPTALPALECFALTGGGAALDDTAGSQQVVIRLTLQGANALNGTWVRIYPQKINLDTGRREAQPGGAGRFGSAATTGPEIIAHVVVTLPPGQTDGSVQLGVDVMLYDGGNPPTIYADQRITRPAPVAGNAVTFANIATQLGASALVLDCDQGVEFGPAVVPQGAFRSGSTLVVRVPGTNNALDSFTAINRATVPLQWFDNGPLAKTLSANDVISVTSPAFVNQAPGNTNPFNAAVATATGFTPQVQIQPRNGILSVGTPGAPLPTQERLELVGLLNAGAGAGAVNIGVVGSAPALASWHELLPALAGNPTAPGGREVHGAGVQITGGAITDIADVMRDRLFAGTPALASDAGSNPLPAQAINAPAQWAAVLKTVARGVEGEPLVFDALDLADGTLFDAYDNVAAALPNLPPVGAVGNANAALRAVCRRILNALGRQEALFALNAAIGRAERLIYIETPAIDGESVDADGANLAWLDTLIARLGARPGLQVALCVPRALLPGTPQPLTWVRNELWQQALARLVKDNGDRVAVFSPGAGPYSHVRMASTVVVVDDVWALVGNTHLWRRGLSFDSSLAVAVFDEINRFGRGQVVSAFRQLLAADRLGVAITQVPLVGHEFVGSIKRLTEGGGAGRLALGAIPRAPVAERPTETDMVLWNRDGSVFDVLGLESWLAGIAVHVTPT
;
A
#
# COMPACT_ATOMS: atom_id res chain seq x y z
N MET A 1 -32.47 0.85 -3.74
CA MET A 1 -33.54 -0.02 -4.28
C MET A 1 -32.91 -0.89 -5.35
N ALA A 2 -32.79 -2.20 -5.16
CA ALA A 2 -32.23 -3.10 -6.17
C ALA A 2 -33.35 -3.94 -6.79
N ASN A 3 -34.12 -3.40 -7.74
CA ASN A 3 -34.89 -4.29 -8.61
C ASN A 3 -33.88 -5.17 -9.36
N LEU A 4 -34.03 -6.51 -9.33
CA LEU A 4 -33.34 -7.41 -10.24
C LEU A 4 -33.88 -7.15 -11.65
N ASN A 5 -33.38 -6.08 -12.28
CA ASN A 5 -33.65 -5.70 -13.65
C ASN A 5 -32.33 -5.78 -14.44
N PRO A 6 -32.22 -6.71 -15.41
CA PRO A 6 -33.26 -7.64 -15.85
C PRO A 6 -33.48 -8.81 -14.87
N ALA A 7 -34.64 -9.48 -14.99
CA ALA A 7 -34.98 -10.64 -14.17
C ALA A 7 -33.93 -11.76 -14.30
N PRO A 8 -33.70 -12.60 -13.26
CA PRO A 8 -32.69 -13.66 -13.29
C PRO A 8 -32.73 -14.56 -14.53
N ALA A 9 -33.93 -14.96 -14.97
CA ALA A 9 -34.10 -15.78 -16.17
C ALA A 9 -33.57 -15.13 -17.47
N ALA A 10 -33.53 -13.80 -17.54
CA ALA A 10 -33.02 -13.04 -18.69
C ALA A 10 -31.49 -12.84 -18.64
N LEU A 11 -30.81 -13.23 -17.56
CA LEU A 11 -29.36 -13.07 -17.39
C LEU A 11 -28.53 -14.22 -17.96
N GLY A 12 -29.17 -15.29 -18.46
CA GLY A 12 -28.46 -16.44 -19.04
C GLY A 12 -27.47 -17.07 -18.05
N LEU A 13 -26.19 -17.15 -18.43
CA LEU A 13 -25.13 -17.74 -17.62
C LEU A 13 -24.82 -16.95 -16.33
N ALA A 14 -25.09 -15.65 -16.31
CA ALA A 14 -24.87 -14.79 -15.14
C ALA A 14 -26.06 -14.78 -14.16
N SER A 15 -27.02 -15.70 -14.32
CA SER A 15 -28.21 -15.78 -13.48
C SER A 15 -27.87 -16.23 -12.05
N PRO A 16 -28.30 -15.51 -11.00
CA PRO A 16 -28.16 -15.94 -9.60
C PRO A 16 -29.19 -17.01 -9.21
N ALA A 17 -29.71 -17.77 -10.18
CA ALA A 17 -30.75 -18.75 -9.92
C ALA A 17 -30.25 -19.87 -8.99
N LEU A 18 -31.08 -20.26 -8.04
CA LEU A 18 -30.81 -21.29 -7.04
C LEU A 18 -31.60 -22.56 -7.33
N GLY A 19 -31.01 -23.71 -7.04
CA GLY A 19 -31.63 -25.03 -7.14
C GLY A 19 -31.44 -25.89 -5.90
N ALA A 20 -32.16 -27.01 -5.84
CA ALA A 20 -31.96 -28.03 -4.82
C ALA A 20 -30.56 -28.64 -4.95
N TRP A 21 -29.92 -28.93 -3.83
CA TRP A 21 -28.56 -29.49 -3.82
C TRP A 21 -28.57 -30.99 -4.12
N PHE A 22 -29.61 -31.69 -3.70
CA PHE A 22 -29.77 -33.14 -3.89
C PHE A 22 -31.17 -33.46 -4.37
N ASP A 23 -31.31 -34.58 -5.08
CA ASP A 23 -32.60 -35.09 -5.53
C ASP A 23 -33.53 -35.50 -4.40
N ASP A 24 -32.98 -36.10 -3.36
CA ASP A 24 -33.70 -36.45 -2.14
C ASP A 24 -34.10 -35.19 -1.34
N ALA A 25 -35.41 -35.04 -1.09
CA ALA A 25 -35.98 -33.95 -0.30
C ALA A 25 -35.86 -34.13 1.21
N SER A 26 -35.61 -35.36 1.66
CA SER A 26 -35.46 -35.71 3.06
C SER A 26 -34.02 -35.64 3.56
N LEU A 27 -33.04 -35.53 2.66
CA LEU A 27 -31.62 -35.45 3.00
C LEU A 27 -31.34 -34.20 3.85
N SER A 28 -30.77 -34.44 5.03
CA SER A 28 -30.43 -33.41 6.02
C SER A 28 -28.94 -33.39 6.32
N LEU A 29 -28.31 -32.21 6.23
CA LEU A 29 -26.92 -32.00 6.62
C LEU A 29 -26.78 -31.86 8.14
N ALA A 30 -25.83 -32.60 8.71
CA ALA A 30 -25.52 -32.57 10.13
C ALA A 30 -24.79 -31.28 10.57
N ALA A 31 -24.52 -31.15 11.86
CA ALA A 31 -23.57 -30.15 12.37
C ALA A 31 -22.16 -30.40 11.81
N PRO A 32 -21.35 -29.36 11.59
CA PRO A 32 -20.02 -29.53 11.06
C PRO A 32 -19.07 -30.05 12.16
N VAL A 33 -17.98 -30.68 11.75
CA VAL A 33 -16.91 -31.13 12.66
C VAL A 33 -15.85 -30.03 12.85
N SER A 34 -14.75 -30.33 13.55
CA SER A 34 -13.69 -29.37 13.91
C SER A 34 -13.02 -28.65 12.74
N THR A 35 -13.16 -29.18 11.52
CA THR A 35 -12.62 -28.63 10.27
C THR A 35 -13.62 -27.75 9.51
N LEU A 36 -14.86 -27.62 10.00
CA LEU A 36 -16.04 -27.07 9.31
C LEU A 36 -16.64 -27.95 8.19
N ALA A 37 -16.06 -29.11 7.91
CA ALA A 37 -16.67 -30.10 7.03
C ALA A 37 -17.92 -30.73 7.65
N VAL A 38 -18.86 -31.17 6.82
CA VAL A 38 -20.02 -31.96 7.24
C VAL A 38 -19.86 -33.40 6.76
N PRO A 39 -19.61 -34.36 7.65
CA PRO A 39 -19.60 -35.77 7.28
C PRO A 39 -21.02 -36.21 6.93
N HIS A 40 -21.16 -36.94 5.83
CA HIS A 40 -22.44 -37.49 5.41
C HIS A 40 -22.27 -38.89 4.84
N THR A 41 -23.22 -39.78 5.16
CA THR A 41 -23.33 -41.10 4.56
C THR A 41 -24.66 -41.14 3.82
N PHE A 42 -24.61 -41.26 2.50
CA PHE A 42 -25.82 -41.33 1.69
C PHE A 42 -26.53 -42.66 1.92
N ALA A 43 -27.86 -42.62 2.05
CA ALA A 43 -28.70 -43.79 2.21
C ALA A 43 -29.71 -43.85 1.06
N ALA A 44 -29.99 -45.05 0.55
CA ALA A 44 -31.03 -45.27 -0.44
C ALA A 44 -32.40 -44.82 0.11
N SER A 45 -33.06 -43.88 -0.57
CA SER A 45 -34.42 -43.46 -0.26
C SER A 45 -35.33 -43.62 -1.49
N GLY A 46 -36.61 -43.93 -1.25
CA GLY A 46 -37.64 -43.92 -2.30
C GLY A 46 -37.53 -44.96 -3.41
N GLY A 47 -36.76 -46.04 -3.24
CA GLY A 47 -36.56 -47.08 -4.26
C GLY A 47 -35.46 -46.78 -5.29
N ASN A 48 -34.71 -45.69 -5.10
CA ASN A 48 -33.55 -45.34 -5.90
C ASN A 48 -32.28 -45.95 -5.31
N THR A 49 -31.35 -46.43 -6.15
CA THR A 49 -30.05 -47.00 -5.70
C THR A 49 -28.95 -45.95 -5.53
N VAL A 50 -29.22 -44.70 -5.90
CA VAL A 50 -28.28 -43.57 -5.84
C VAL A 50 -28.99 -42.28 -5.43
N THR A 51 -28.26 -41.38 -4.76
CA THR A 51 -28.65 -39.97 -4.52
C THR A 51 -27.89 -39.06 -5.47
N ALA A 52 -28.58 -38.23 -6.26
CA ALA A 52 -27.94 -37.34 -7.21
C ALA A 52 -27.58 -35.98 -6.57
N TRP A 53 -26.33 -35.55 -6.73
CA TRP A 53 -25.89 -34.18 -6.47
C TRP A 53 -26.22 -33.28 -7.65
N TRP A 54 -26.95 -32.21 -7.40
CA TRP A 54 -27.37 -31.25 -8.40
C TRP A 54 -26.63 -29.92 -8.24
N ALA A 55 -26.51 -29.19 -9.35
CA ALA A 55 -25.90 -27.87 -9.35
C ALA A 55 -26.73 -26.89 -8.50
N PRO A 56 -26.18 -26.35 -7.40
CA PRO A 56 -26.94 -25.48 -6.50
C PRO A 56 -27.13 -24.06 -7.07
N ALA A 57 -26.23 -23.63 -7.96
CA ALA A 57 -26.25 -22.38 -8.71
C ALA A 57 -25.41 -22.54 -10.00
N GLY A 58 -25.26 -21.50 -10.81
CA GLY A 58 -24.39 -21.54 -12.00
C GLY A 58 -22.90 -21.58 -11.66
N GLY A 59 -22.17 -22.55 -12.20
CA GLY A 59 -20.76 -22.77 -11.85
C GLY A 59 -20.05 -23.83 -12.70
N THR A 60 -18.80 -24.12 -12.37
CA THR A 60 -17.97 -25.13 -13.02
C THR A 60 -17.58 -26.22 -12.04
N LEU A 61 -17.72 -27.48 -12.45
CA LEU A 61 -17.23 -28.66 -11.75
C LEU A 61 -15.80 -29.00 -12.22
N THR A 62 -14.91 -29.23 -11.26
CA THR A 62 -13.54 -29.72 -11.48
C THR A 62 -13.27 -30.89 -10.54
N LEU A 63 -12.61 -31.93 -11.06
CA LEU A 63 -12.11 -33.05 -10.25
C LEU A 63 -10.61 -32.92 -10.05
N ALA A 64 -10.15 -33.20 -8.85
CA ALA A 64 -8.73 -33.22 -8.50
C ALA A 64 -8.45 -34.25 -7.41
N VAL A 65 -7.26 -34.84 -7.43
CA VAL A 65 -6.76 -35.67 -6.32
C VAL A 65 -5.95 -34.78 -5.38
N SER A 66 -6.31 -34.77 -4.11
CA SER A 66 -5.59 -34.01 -3.08
C SER A 66 -4.23 -34.67 -2.80
N THR A 67 -3.13 -34.00 -3.15
CA THR A 67 -1.76 -34.50 -2.88
C THR A 67 -1.07 -33.64 -1.83
N PRO A 68 -0.02 -34.13 -1.12
CA PRO A 68 0.69 -33.35 -0.11
C PRO A 68 1.11 -31.96 -0.62
N THR A 69 1.66 -31.91 -1.84
CA THR A 69 1.72 -30.66 -2.63
C THR A 69 0.40 -30.48 -3.34
N ARG A 70 -0.45 -29.58 -2.84
CA ARG A 70 -1.81 -29.40 -3.37
C ARG A 70 -1.79 -28.95 -4.84
N PRO A 71 -2.66 -29.52 -5.70
CA PRO A 71 -2.84 -29.00 -7.06
C PRO A 71 -3.40 -27.57 -7.00
N SER A 72 -3.16 -26.77 -8.04
CA SER A 72 -3.49 -25.33 -8.07
C SER A 72 -4.96 -25.00 -7.76
N VAL A 73 -5.89 -25.89 -8.14
CA VAL A 73 -7.32 -25.72 -7.87
C VAL A 73 -7.71 -25.95 -6.40
N LEU A 74 -6.86 -26.65 -5.62
CA LEU A 74 -7.08 -26.94 -4.20
C LEU A 74 -6.09 -26.20 -3.27
N SER A 75 -5.00 -25.63 -3.79
CA SER A 75 -3.89 -25.12 -2.99
C SER A 75 -4.25 -23.92 -2.10
N GLY A 76 -5.30 -23.17 -2.45
CA GLY A 76 -5.80 -22.06 -1.65
C GLY A 76 -6.91 -22.43 -0.65
N LEU A 77 -7.34 -23.69 -0.60
CA LEU A 77 -8.48 -24.10 0.22
C LEU A 77 -8.02 -24.58 1.60
N THR A 78 -8.50 -23.92 2.66
CA THR A 78 -8.12 -24.20 4.05
C THR A 78 -9.31 -24.52 4.94
N ASP A 79 -9.07 -25.34 5.96
CA ASP A 79 -10.04 -25.69 6.99
C ASP A 79 -10.17 -24.60 8.07
N ALA A 80 -11.00 -24.85 9.08
CA ALA A 80 -11.22 -23.95 10.21
C ALA A 80 -9.97 -23.68 11.09
N THR A 81 -8.91 -24.47 10.94
CA THR A 81 -7.62 -24.27 11.63
C THR A 81 -6.61 -23.51 10.77
N GLY A 82 -6.93 -23.30 9.48
CA GLY A 82 -6.05 -22.76 8.46
C GLY A 82 -5.11 -23.81 7.83
N ALA A 83 -5.31 -25.10 8.12
CA ALA A 83 -4.61 -26.20 7.46
C ALA A 83 -5.27 -26.52 6.09
N PRO A 84 -4.61 -27.24 5.17
CA PRO A 84 -5.22 -27.62 3.90
C PRO A 84 -6.53 -28.40 4.07
N ALA A 85 -7.57 -28.06 3.30
CA ALA A 85 -8.96 -28.49 3.54
C ALA A 85 -9.34 -29.94 3.16
N PHE A 86 -8.40 -30.81 2.83
CA PHE A 86 -8.70 -32.20 2.44
C PHE A 86 -7.62 -33.12 2.98
N ALA A 87 -7.96 -34.38 3.26
CA ALA A 87 -6.96 -35.41 3.52
C ALA A 87 -6.14 -35.71 2.26
N ASP A 88 -4.96 -36.28 2.42
CA ASP A 88 -4.10 -36.65 1.29
C ASP A 88 -4.60 -37.92 0.58
N ASN A 89 -4.40 -37.94 -0.73
CA ASN A 89 -4.78 -38.97 -1.69
C ASN A 89 -6.28 -39.22 -1.79
N MET A 90 -7.09 -38.17 -1.63
CA MET A 90 -8.55 -38.23 -1.78
C MET A 90 -8.98 -37.62 -3.11
N LEU A 91 -10.02 -38.19 -3.72
CA LEU A 91 -10.69 -37.53 -4.84
C LEU A 91 -11.58 -36.40 -4.31
N VAL A 92 -11.43 -35.22 -4.90
CA VAL A 92 -12.20 -34.02 -4.56
C VAL A 92 -12.97 -33.55 -5.79
N ALA A 93 -14.29 -33.45 -5.64
CA ALA A 93 -15.16 -32.80 -6.60
C ALA A 93 -15.43 -31.36 -6.15
N LEU A 94 -14.83 -30.38 -6.83
CA LEU A 94 -14.94 -28.96 -6.52
C LEU A 94 -15.92 -28.28 -7.48
N PHE A 95 -17.04 -27.79 -6.96
CA PHE A 95 -17.99 -26.97 -7.69
C PHE A 95 -17.77 -25.49 -7.36
N LYS A 96 -17.22 -24.73 -8.31
CA LYS A 96 -16.92 -23.31 -8.16
C LYS A 96 -17.95 -22.45 -8.88
N LEU A 97 -18.51 -21.45 -8.21
CA LEU A 97 -19.46 -20.51 -8.82
C LEU A 97 -18.80 -19.70 -9.94
N LEU A 98 -19.59 -19.31 -10.94
CA LEU A 98 -19.15 -18.30 -11.91
C LEU A 98 -18.99 -16.94 -11.20
N PRO A 99 -17.99 -16.11 -11.58
CA PRO A 99 -17.73 -14.83 -10.92
C PRO A 99 -18.97 -13.92 -10.82
N GLU A 100 -19.78 -13.85 -11.88
CA GLU A 100 -20.98 -13.02 -11.93
C GLU A 100 -22.10 -13.57 -11.05
N VAL A 101 -22.19 -14.90 -10.90
CA VAL A 101 -23.16 -15.57 -10.02
C VAL A 101 -22.77 -15.33 -8.56
N GLU A 102 -21.48 -15.49 -8.25
CA GLU A 102 -20.89 -15.21 -6.95
C GLU A 102 -21.17 -13.76 -6.50
N GLU A 103 -20.87 -12.77 -7.35
CA GLU A 103 -21.09 -11.35 -7.05
C GLU A 103 -22.56 -11.02 -6.79
N ARG A 104 -23.48 -11.59 -7.57
CA ARG A 104 -24.92 -11.34 -7.40
C ARG A 104 -25.47 -11.98 -6.14
N LEU A 105 -25.09 -13.23 -5.85
CA LEU A 105 -25.48 -13.90 -4.61
C LEU A 105 -24.91 -13.17 -3.40
N GLU A 106 -23.68 -12.65 -3.49
CA GLU A 106 -23.09 -11.80 -2.46
C GLU A 106 -23.96 -10.57 -2.16
N VAL A 107 -24.36 -9.81 -3.18
CA VAL A 107 -25.22 -8.63 -3.01
C VAL A 107 -26.55 -9.00 -2.33
N LEU A 108 -27.13 -10.16 -2.68
CA LEU A 108 -28.37 -10.63 -2.07
C LEU A 108 -28.20 -11.06 -0.60
N THR A 109 -27.07 -11.66 -0.23
CA THR A 109 -26.80 -12.01 1.18
C THR A 109 -26.68 -10.78 2.10
N ALA A 110 -26.45 -9.59 1.55
CA ALA A 110 -26.44 -8.34 2.31
C ALA A 110 -27.81 -7.94 2.87
N MET A 111 -28.88 -8.59 2.40
CA MET A 111 -30.22 -8.44 2.94
C MET A 111 -30.43 -9.19 4.26
N LEU A 112 -29.54 -10.14 4.61
CA LEU A 112 -29.60 -10.86 5.88
C LEU A 112 -29.25 -9.92 7.06
N PRO A 113 -30.11 -9.82 8.10
CA PRO A 113 -29.84 -9.07 9.31
C PRO A 113 -28.54 -9.52 9.96
N ARG A 114 -27.91 -8.58 10.68
CA ARG A 114 -26.71 -8.89 11.41
C ARG A 114 -27.04 -9.74 12.64
N PRO A 115 -26.25 -10.79 12.91
CA PRO A 115 -26.47 -11.70 14.04
C PRO A 115 -26.13 -11.03 15.36
N ASP A 116 -25.34 -9.95 15.36
CA ASP A 116 -25.12 -9.13 16.55
C ASP A 116 -26.29 -8.16 16.85
N GLY A 117 -27.38 -8.23 16.08
CA GLY A 117 -28.59 -7.43 16.28
C GLY A 117 -28.45 -5.95 15.91
N VAL A 118 -27.28 -5.51 15.44
CA VAL A 118 -27.05 -4.12 15.04
C VAL A 118 -27.67 -3.88 13.66
N GLY A 119 -28.31 -2.72 13.47
CA GLY A 119 -28.92 -2.35 12.19
C GLY A 119 -27.90 -2.30 11.03
N ASN A 120 -28.32 -2.74 9.84
CA ASN A 120 -27.49 -2.76 8.62
C ASN A 120 -27.97 -1.72 7.59
N ALA A 121 -27.84 -0.43 7.91
CA ALA A 121 -28.39 0.65 7.09
C ALA A 121 -27.79 0.76 5.68
N ALA A 122 -26.55 0.29 5.48
CA ALA A 122 -25.83 0.36 4.21
C ALA A 122 -26.03 -0.87 3.31
N LEU A 123 -26.83 -1.87 3.74
CA LEU A 123 -27.00 -3.14 3.03
C LEU A 123 -25.65 -3.76 2.63
N LEU A 124 -24.72 -3.83 3.60
CA LEU A 124 -23.43 -4.50 3.44
C LEU A 124 -23.55 -5.96 3.86
N ARG A 125 -22.80 -6.87 3.23
CA ARG A 125 -22.88 -8.30 3.58
C ARG A 125 -22.52 -8.56 5.04
N SER A 126 -23.35 -9.36 5.71
CA SER A 126 -23.14 -9.78 7.10
C SER A 126 -22.60 -11.21 7.22
N ARG A 127 -22.49 -11.94 6.10
CA ARG A 127 -21.95 -13.31 6.00
C ARG A 127 -20.83 -13.39 4.96
N ALA A 128 -20.09 -14.49 5.01
CA ALA A 128 -19.01 -14.78 4.08
C ALA A 128 -19.49 -14.83 2.63
N ARG A 129 -18.65 -14.39 1.70
CA ARG A 129 -18.91 -14.46 0.26
C ARG A 129 -18.63 -15.88 -0.21
N VAL A 130 -19.68 -16.65 -0.50
CA VAL A 130 -19.58 -18.07 -0.89
C VAL A 130 -19.04 -18.19 -2.31
N ARG A 131 -18.02 -19.03 -2.53
CA ARG A 131 -17.40 -19.24 -3.86
C ARG A 131 -17.47 -20.67 -4.34
N ALA A 132 -17.29 -21.65 -3.45
CA ALA A 132 -17.23 -23.04 -3.86
C ALA A 132 -17.89 -23.98 -2.86
N ILE A 133 -18.38 -25.10 -3.36
CA ILE A 133 -18.84 -26.25 -2.59
C ILE A 133 -18.02 -27.44 -3.07
N ALA A 134 -17.52 -28.27 -2.17
CA ALA A 134 -16.76 -29.45 -2.53
C ALA A 134 -17.26 -30.71 -1.85
N ILE A 135 -17.04 -31.85 -2.49
CA ILE A 135 -17.27 -33.17 -1.92
C ILE A 135 -15.95 -33.93 -1.97
N GLU A 136 -15.50 -34.36 -0.80
CA GLU A 136 -14.32 -35.19 -0.62
C GLU A 136 -14.76 -36.64 -0.45
N TYR A 137 -14.22 -37.49 -1.33
CA TYR A 137 -14.46 -38.92 -1.32
C TYR A 137 -13.50 -39.62 -0.34
N PRO A 138 -13.85 -40.82 0.14
CA PRO A 138 -13.03 -41.54 1.11
C PRO A 138 -11.77 -42.18 0.51
N ASP A 139 -11.65 -42.18 -0.83
CA ASP A 139 -10.50 -42.66 -1.58
C ASP A 139 -10.46 -41.98 -2.97
N ALA A 140 -9.38 -42.25 -3.72
CA ALA A 140 -9.22 -41.84 -5.10
C ALA A 140 -9.21 -43.03 -6.08
N ALA A 141 -10.02 -44.07 -5.83
CA ALA A 141 -10.05 -45.25 -6.70
C ALA A 141 -10.61 -44.90 -8.11
N PRO A 142 -10.09 -45.47 -9.21
CA PRO A 142 -10.62 -45.24 -10.56
C PRO A 142 -12.13 -45.52 -10.70
N ALA A 143 -12.66 -46.46 -9.91
CA ALA A 143 -14.09 -46.76 -9.88
C ALA A 143 -14.97 -45.57 -9.46
N ARG A 144 -14.41 -44.56 -8.78
CA ARG A 144 -15.12 -43.32 -8.41
C ARG A 144 -15.55 -42.48 -9.60
N LEU A 145 -14.93 -42.67 -10.77
CA LEU A 145 -15.32 -41.94 -11.97
C LEU A 145 -16.73 -42.34 -12.47
N ASN A 146 -17.20 -43.54 -12.10
CA ASN A 146 -18.56 -44.00 -12.39
C ASN A 146 -19.64 -43.17 -11.67
N ASP A 147 -19.25 -42.44 -10.62
CA ASP A 147 -20.15 -41.55 -9.88
C ASP A 147 -20.43 -40.26 -10.70
N PHE A 148 -19.65 -39.96 -11.74
CA PHE A 148 -19.76 -38.73 -12.53
C PHE A 148 -20.30 -38.98 -13.93
N VAL A 149 -21.02 -38.00 -14.48
CA VAL A 149 -21.45 -38.03 -15.88
C VAL A 149 -20.35 -37.41 -16.74
N ASN A 150 -19.73 -38.19 -17.62
CA ASN A 150 -18.71 -37.67 -18.54
C ASN A 150 -19.35 -36.75 -19.60
N PRO A 151 -18.96 -35.45 -19.69
CA PRO A 151 -19.48 -34.54 -20.70
C PRO A 151 -19.04 -34.87 -22.15
N LEU A 152 -17.97 -35.65 -22.33
CA LEU A 152 -17.36 -36.04 -23.62
C LEU A 152 -17.64 -37.50 -24.03
N GLY A 153 -18.28 -38.30 -23.16
CA GLY A 153 -18.55 -39.72 -23.35
C GLY A 153 -17.39 -40.67 -22.98
N GLY A 154 -17.71 -41.79 -22.31
CA GLY A 154 -16.76 -42.81 -21.82
C GLY A 154 -16.32 -42.64 -20.35
N ASP A 155 -15.49 -43.55 -19.81
CA ASP A 155 -15.08 -43.55 -18.38
C ASP A 155 -13.56 -43.35 -18.21
N ALA A 156 -12.88 -42.86 -19.25
CA ALA A 156 -11.44 -42.68 -19.22
C ALA A 156 -11.04 -41.54 -18.26
N PRO A 157 -10.07 -41.75 -17.34
CA PRO A 157 -9.62 -40.73 -16.38
C PRO A 157 -9.23 -39.39 -17.03
N THR A 158 -8.68 -39.43 -18.24
CA THR A 158 -8.23 -38.24 -18.98
C THR A 158 -9.37 -37.31 -19.36
N ALA A 159 -10.59 -37.82 -19.54
CA ALA A 159 -11.77 -36.99 -19.79
C ALA A 159 -12.15 -36.12 -18.58
N PHE A 160 -11.76 -36.55 -17.38
CA PHE A 160 -11.96 -35.86 -16.12
C PHE A 160 -10.74 -35.03 -15.69
N GLY A 161 -9.73 -34.89 -16.56
CA GLY A 161 -8.48 -34.20 -16.21
C GLY A 161 -7.58 -34.97 -15.23
N LEU A 162 -7.80 -36.29 -15.12
CA LEU A 162 -7.07 -37.20 -14.25
C LEU A 162 -6.32 -38.25 -15.08
N VAL A 163 -5.46 -39.03 -14.42
CA VAL A 163 -4.78 -40.18 -15.02
C VAL A 163 -4.84 -41.37 -14.06
N ASP A 164 -4.83 -42.58 -14.61
CA ASP A 164 -4.60 -43.80 -13.84
C ASP A 164 -3.17 -44.29 -14.14
N PRO A 165 -2.20 -44.12 -13.22
CA PRO A 165 -0.83 -44.57 -13.40
C PRO A 165 -0.67 -46.10 -13.24
N GLY A 166 -1.76 -46.85 -13.02
CA GLY A 166 -1.73 -48.30 -12.81
C GLY A 166 -1.47 -48.71 -11.36
N SER A 167 -1.51 -47.76 -10.41
CA SER A 167 -1.30 -48.01 -8.97
C SER A 167 -2.59 -48.30 -8.20
N GLY A 168 -3.75 -48.35 -8.87
CA GLY A 168 -5.06 -48.51 -8.23
C GLY A 168 -5.62 -47.22 -7.62
N THR A 169 -4.99 -46.08 -7.87
CA THR A 169 -5.39 -44.74 -7.40
C THR A 169 -5.24 -43.73 -8.53
N LEU A 170 -6.21 -42.84 -8.69
CA LEU A 170 -6.14 -41.73 -9.64
C LEU A 170 -5.03 -40.75 -9.25
N ALA A 171 -4.48 -40.07 -10.25
CA ALA A 171 -3.56 -38.95 -10.09
C ALA A 171 -4.00 -37.76 -10.95
N ASN A 172 -3.51 -36.56 -10.61
CA ASN A 172 -3.83 -35.35 -11.36
C ASN A 172 -3.18 -35.39 -12.76
N GLY A 173 -3.99 -35.13 -13.79
CA GLY A 173 -3.50 -34.92 -15.14
C GLY A 173 -2.91 -33.51 -15.34
N PRO A 174 -2.30 -33.25 -16.51
CA PRO A 174 -1.69 -31.95 -16.81
C PRO A 174 -2.71 -30.84 -17.06
N LEU A 175 -3.96 -31.18 -17.40
CA LEU A 175 -5.04 -30.23 -17.66
C LEU A 175 -6.26 -30.62 -16.81
N PRO A 176 -6.70 -29.75 -15.87
CA PRO A 176 -7.88 -30.03 -15.07
C PRO A 176 -9.16 -29.94 -15.93
N MET A 177 -10.15 -30.78 -15.61
CA MET A 177 -11.48 -30.64 -16.18
C MET A 177 -12.16 -29.36 -15.69
N SER A 178 -12.93 -28.71 -16.56
CA SER A 178 -13.86 -27.65 -16.19
C SER A 178 -15.19 -27.89 -16.92
N ASP A 179 -16.18 -28.42 -16.20
CA ASP A 179 -17.49 -28.75 -16.74
C ASP A 179 -18.54 -27.73 -16.25
N LEU A 180 -19.13 -26.98 -17.17
CA LEU A 180 -20.09 -25.92 -16.88
C LEU A 180 -21.46 -26.50 -16.54
N LYS A 181 -21.99 -26.15 -15.36
CA LYS A 181 -23.26 -26.66 -14.84
C LYS A 181 -24.16 -25.54 -14.35
N ARG A 182 -25.47 -25.76 -14.45
CA ARG A 182 -26.49 -24.83 -13.95
C ARG A 182 -27.72 -25.54 -13.37
N PRO A 183 -28.43 -24.91 -12.43
CA PRO A 183 -29.68 -25.43 -11.90
C PRO A 183 -30.80 -25.33 -12.95
N GLY A 184 -31.76 -26.25 -12.84
CA GLY A 184 -33.01 -26.24 -13.59
C GLY A 184 -32.95 -26.84 -15.01
N GLN A 185 -34.10 -26.84 -15.69
CA GLN A 185 -34.28 -27.32 -17.05
C GLN A 185 -33.82 -26.29 -18.09
N ILE A 186 -33.12 -26.80 -19.09
CA ILE A 186 -32.61 -26.03 -20.22
C ILE A 186 -33.24 -26.61 -21.46
N LEU A 187 -34.06 -25.88 -22.22
CA LEU A 187 -34.49 -26.22 -23.60
C LEU A 187 -34.36 -27.72 -23.98
N ASN A 188 -35.21 -28.58 -23.41
CA ASN A 188 -35.27 -30.03 -23.67
C ASN A 188 -34.09 -30.89 -23.16
N LEU A 189 -33.28 -30.40 -22.22
CA LEU A 189 -32.25 -31.14 -21.50
C LEU A 189 -32.69 -31.41 -20.06
N THR A 190 -32.45 -32.65 -19.61
CA THR A 190 -32.65 -33.12 -18.24
C THR A 190 -31.78 -32.32 -17.27
N ARG A 191 -32.23 -32.20 -16.01
CA ARG A 191 -31.50 -31.54 -14.91
C ARG A 191 -30.05 -32.04 -14.83
N GLN A 192 -29.09 -31.12 -14.75
CA GLN A 192 -27.67 -31.46 -14.81
C GLN A 192 -27.15 -32.00 -13.47
N VAL A 193 -26.77 -33.27 -13.48
CA VAL A 193 -26.16 -33.96 -12.33
C VAL A 193 -24.66 -33.64 -12.28
N LEU A 194 -24.18 -33.33 -11.06
CA LEU A 194 -22.77 -33.18 -10.75
C LEU A 194 -22.13 -34.54 -10.45
N ALA A 195 -22.75 -35.33 -9.57
CA ALA A 195 -22.33 -36.68 -9.20
C ALA A 195 -23.54 -37.52 -8.72
N ASN A 196 -23.45 -38.83 -8.79
CA ASN A 196 -24.41 -39.80 -8.23
C ASN A 196 -23.72 -40.57 -7.11
N PHE A 197 -24.31 -40.57 -5.91
CA PHE A 197 -23.75 -41.24 -4.75
C PHE A 197 -24.45 -42.58 -4.51
N PRO A 198 -23.72 -43.71 -4.54
CA PRO A 198 -24.25 -45.00 -4.15
C PRO A 198 -24.67 -45.05 -2.69
N ASP A 199 -25.61 -45.95 -2.39
CA ASP A 199 -26.02 -46.26 -1.01
C ASP A 199 -24.81 -46.66 -0.13
N GLY A 200 -24.74 -46.10 1.07
CA GLY A 200 -23.69 -46.32 2.05
C GLY A 200 -22.39 -45.54 1.81
N LEU A 201 -22.29 -44.73 0.75
CA LEU A 201 -21.08 -43.94 0.50
C LEU A 201 -20.93 -42.81 1.54
N ALA A 202 -19.81 -42.84 2.28
CA ALA A 202 -19.43 -41.79 3.22
C ALA A 202 -18.54 -40.75 2.54
N VAL A 203 -18.90 -39.46 2.66
CA VAL A 203 -18.16 -38.33 2.10
C VAL A 203 -18.05 -37.20 3.13
N GLN A 204 -17.20 -36.21 2.85
CA GLN A 204 -17.23 -34.91 3.52
C GLN A 204 -17.75 -33.84 2.57
N VAL A 205 -18.73 -33.07 3.03
CA VAL A 205 -19.24 -31.90 2.31
C VAL A 205 -18.56 -30.65 2.84
N TRP A 206 -18.05 -29.83 1.94
CA TRP A 206 -17.31 -28.60 2.24
C TRP A 206 -17.93 -27.40 1.52
N ALA A 207 -17.75 -26.22 2.08
CA ALA A 207 -18.04 -24.96 1.43
C ALA A 207 -16.90 -23.98 1.73
N PHE A 208 -16.58 -23.12 0.77
CA PHE A 208 -15.46 -22.18 0.85
C PHE A 208 -15.91 -20.78 0.45
N ASP A 209 -15.34 -19.80 1.13
CA ASP A 209 -15.49 -18.40 0.77
C ASP A 209 -14.58 -17.98 -0.40
N ALA A 210 -14.66 -16.71 -0.79
CA ALA A 210 -13.87 -16.16 -1.88
C ALA A 210 -12.35 -16.16 -1.66
N ASP A 211 -11.91 -16.20 -0.39
CA ASP A 211 -10.49 -16.28 -0.03
C ASP A 211 -10.03 -17.74 0.15
N GLY A 212 -10.92 -18.72 0.01
CA GLY A 212 -10.63 -20.15 0.14
C GLY A 212 -10.75 -20.70 1.56
N GLN A 213 -11.31 -19.94 2.50
CA GLN A 213 -11.49 -20.38 3.88
C GLN A 213 -12.78 -21.20 4.02
N ALA A 214 -12.71 -22.33 4.74
CA ALA A 214 -13.87 -23.16 4.99
C ALA A 214 -14.97 -22.40 5.77
N ILE A 215 -16.20 -22.59 5.31
CA ILE A 215 -17.43 -22.11 5.95
C ILE A 215 -18.41 -23.27 6.06
N ASP A 216 -19.36 -23.17 6.97
CA ASP A 216 -20.36 -24.21 7.20
C ASP A 216 -21.30 -24.40 5.98
N PRO A 217 -21.27 -25.56 5.28
CA PRO A 217 -22.12 -25.82 4.13
C PRO A 217 -23.62 -25.76 4.46
N GLY A 218 -23.99 -26.18 5.67
CA GLY A 218 -25.38 -26.10 6.15
C GLY A 218 -25.82 -24.64 6.36
N ALA A 219 -24.92 -23.77 6.82
CA ALA A 219 -25.20 -22.34 6.93
C ALA A 219 -25.39 -21.71 5.55
N VAL A 220 -24.56 -22.07 4.56
CA VAL A 220 -24.74 -21.63 3.16
C VAL A 220 -26.11 -22.04 2.61
N ALA A 221 -26.51 -23.30 2.81
CA ALA A 221 -27.82 -23.78 2.38
C ALA A 221 -28.97 -23.00 3.05
N ALA A 222 -28.84 -22.67 4.34
CA ALA A 222 -29.82 -21.87 5.08
C ALA A 222 -29.87 -20.41 4.63
N TRP A 223 -28.72 -19.77 4.39
CA TRP A 223 -28.65 -18.39 3.88
C TRP A 223 -29.32 -18.27 2.51
N TRP A 224 -29.02 -19.19 1.60
CA TRP A 224 -29.60 -19.21 0.26
C TRP A 224 -31.10 -19.51 0.28
N ALA A 225 -31.57 -20.41 1.15
CA ALA A 225 -32.99 -20.60 1.37
C ALA A 225 -33.67 -19.35 1.93
N ALA A 226 -33.01 -18.63 2.85
CA ALA A 226 -33.55 -17.43 3.46
C ALA A 226 -33.68 -16.25 2.49
N ILE A 227 -32.67 -16.00 1.65
CA ILE A 227 -32.76 -14.93 0.63
C ILE A 227 -33.78 -15.27 -0.47
N ALA A 228 -34.04 -16.55 -0.71
CA ALA A 228 -34.99 -17.00 -1.73
C ALA A 228 -36.43 -17.15 -1.22
N GLY A 229 -36.64 -17.43 0.08
CA GLY A 229 -37.96 -17.56 0.71
C GLY A 229 -38.42 -16.35 1.54
N GLY A 230 -37.49 -15.47 1.92
CA GLY A 230 -37.75 -14.28 2.74
C GLY A 230 -38.31 -13.12 1.90
N SER A 231 -39.33 -12.43 2.41
CA SER A 231 -39.76 -11.12 1.90
C SER A 231 -38.81 -10.04 2.39
N VAL A 232 -37.52 -10.19 2.08
CA VAL A 232 -36.50 -9.21 2.43
C VAL A 232 -36.77 -7.98 1.56
N ALA A 233 -37.22 -6.90 2.20
CA ALA A 233 -37.68 -5.70 1.51
C ALA A 233 -36.57 -5.12 0.62
N PRO A 234 -36.89 -4.66 -0.60
CA PRO A 234 -38.22 -4.26 -1.04
C PRO A 234 -39.02 -5.27 -1.92
N TRP A 235 -38.85 -6.60 -1.79
CA TRP A 235 -39.48 -7.59 -2.70
C TRP A 235 -40.98 -7.87 -2.44
N ASN A 236 -41.78 -6.83 -2.21
CA ASN A 236 -43.23 -6.98 -2.14
C ASN A 236 -43.80 -7.02 -3.57
N GLY A 237 -43.61 -8.13 -4.28
CA GLY A 237 -44.23 -8.34 -5.59
C GLY A 237 -43.88 -9.60 -6.39
N ASN A 238 -42.66 -10.19 -6.32
CA ASN A 238 -42.29 -11.34 -7.16
C ASN A 238 -40.98 -12.08 -6.73
N ALA A 239 -40.82 -12.42 -5.44
CA ALA A 239 -39.67 -13.20 -4.94
C ALA A 239 -39.57 -14.65 -5.49
N SER A 240 -40.54 -15.09 -6.30
CA SER A 240 -40.55 -16.37 -7.01
C SER A 240 -39.50 -16.50 -8.13
N ASN A 241 -38.73 -15.46 -8.45
CA ASN A 241 -37.87 -15.42 -9.64
C ASN A 241 -36.41 -15.86 -9.43
N ILE A 242 -35.96 -16.13 -8.19
CA ILE A 242 -34.59 -16.61 -7.93
C ILE A 242 -34.48 -18.13 -7.95
N TRP A 243 -35.57 -18.86 -7.70
CA TRP A 243 -35.56 -20.30 -7.88
C TRP A 243 -35.52 -20.62 -9.37
N ALA A 244 -34.64 -21.55 -9.76
CA ALA A 244 -34.55 -22.00 -11.15
C ALA A 244 -35.83 -22.72 -11.60
N GLU A 245 -36.56 -23.35 -10.67
CA GLU A 245 -37.78 -24.12 -10.92
C GLU A 245 -38.81 -23.97 -9.79
N ASN A 246 -40.09 -24.11 -10.12
CA ASN A 246 -41.21 -23.85 -9.19
C ASN A 246 -41.60 -25.06 -8.32
N ASP A 247 -41.31 -26.28 -8.75
CA ASP A 247 -41.67 -27.54 -8.08
C ASP A 247 -40.63 -28.03 -7.08
N THR A 248 -39.42 -27.46 -7.08
CA THR A 248 -38.34 -27.79 -6.14
C THR A 248 -37.69 -26.56 -5.52
N GLN A 249 -38.50 -25.64 -4.98
CA GLN A 249 -38.03 -24.41 -4.32
C GLN A 249 -37.40 -24.70 -2.95
N ARG A 250 -36.21 -25.29 -2.94
CA ARG A 250 -35.43 -25.62 -1.74
C ARG A 250 -33.94 -25.62 -2.04
N THR A 251 -33.12 -25.53 -1.00
CA THR A 251 -31.70 -25.89 -1.04
C THR A 251 -31.51 -27.32 -0.54
N CYS A 252 -30.99 -27.50 0.68
CA CYS A 252 -30.87 -28.77 1.40
C CYS A 252 -31.48 -28.61 2.79
N VAL A 253 -32.05 -29.68 3.36
CA VAL A 253 -32.48 -29.66 4.78
C VAL A 253 -31.22 -29.63 5.64
N VAL A 254 -31.28 -28.94 6.79
CA VAL A 254 -30.13 -28.74 7.68
C VAL A 254 -30.54 -28.93 9.14
N ALA A 255 -29.66 -29.55 9.93
CA ALA A 255 -29.81 -29.62 11.38
C ALA A 255 -29.51 -28.24 12.02
N PRO A 256 -30.27 -27.80 13.05
CA PRO A 256 -30.02 -26.54 13.75
C PRO A 256 -28.60 -26.47 14.34
N HIS A 257 -27.89 -25.36 14.10
CA HIS A 257 -26.55 -25.10 14.63
C HIS A 257 -26.16 -23.63 14.43
N LEU A 258 -25.59 -22.99 15.44
CA LEU A 258 -25.13 -21.60 15.35
C LEU A 258 -23.61 -21.56 15.58
N GLY A 259 -22.84 -21.61 14.50
CA GLY A 259 -21.38 -21.75 14.55
C GLY A 259 -20.65 -20.41 14.67
N VAL A 260 -19.64 -20.35 15.54
CA VAL A 260 -18.74 -19.19 15.71
C VAL A 260 -17.31 -19.65 15.59
N LEU A 261 -16.57 -19.09 14.64
CA LEU A 261 -15.12 -19.24 14.54
C LEU A 261 -14.42 -17.95 14.99
N ILE A 262 -13.57 -18.04 16.01
CA ILE A 262 -12.76 -16.92 16.48
C ILE A 262 -11.43 -16.91 15.73
N VAL A 263 -11.08 -15.78 15.12
CA VAL A 263 -9.87 -15.63 14.30
C VAL A 263 -9.11 -14.36 14.68
N ASN A 264 -7.87 -14.22 14.22
CA ASN A 264 -7.17 -12.92 14.25
C ASN A 264 -7.68 -11.99 13.11
N PRO A 265 -7.25 -10.72 13.01
CA PRO A 265 -7.67 -9.84 11.91
C PRO A 265 -7.26 -10.33 10.51
N HIS A 266 -6.15 -11.05 10.38
CA HIS A 266 -5.75 -11.74 9.14
C HIS A 266 -6.65 -12.96 8.85
N ARG A 267 -7.64 -13.25 9.70
CA ARG A 267 -8.52 -14.42 9.71
C ARG A 267 -7.77 -15.77 9.88
N GLY A 268 -6.58 -15.71 10.46
CA GLY A 268 -5.80 -16.85 10.90
C GLY A 268 -6.05 -17.21 12.37
N GLN A 269 -5.21 -18.06 12.92
CA GLN A 269 -5.27 -18.42 14.35
C GLN A 269 -4.98 -17.21 15.25
N ILE A 270 -5.66 -17.16 16.39
CA ILE A 270 -5.42 -16.16 17.44
C ILE A 270 -4.09 -16.43 18.15
N ASP A 271 -3.40 -15.37 18.57
CA ASP A 271 -2.19 -15.46 19.38
C ASP A 271 -2.48 -16.06 20.77
N THR A 272 -1.54 -16.82 21.32
CA THR A 272 -1.67 -17.51 22.61
C THR A 272 -1.94 -16.55 23.77
N ASN A 273 -1.32 -15.35 23.79
CA ASN A 273 -1.56 -14.36 24.85
C ASN A 273 -2.99 -13.83 24.78
N LEU A 274 -3.45 -13.52 23.57
CA LEU A 274 -4.82 -13.06 23.34
C LEU A 274 -5.84 -14.16 23.68
N GLN A 275 -5.53 -15.42 23.33
CA GLN A 275 -6.36 -16.56 23.69
C GLN A 275 -6.54 -16.68 25.21
N GLY A 276 -5.46 -16.50 25.99
CA GLY A 276 -5.52 -16.48 27.46
C GLY A 276 -6.34 -15.32 28.05
N ARG A 277 -6.57 -14.25 27.28
CA ARG A 277 -7.39 -13.10 27.68
C ARG A 277 -8.84 -13.20 27.21
N LEU A 278 -9.19 -14.11 26.31
CA LEU A 278 -10.57 -14.37 25.91
C LEU A 278 -11.28 -15.23 26.97
N THR A 279 -12.56 -14.95 27.24
CA THR A 279 -13.41 -15.87 28.00
C THR A 279 -13.78 -17.04 27.09
N LEU A 280 -13.09 -18.18 27.25
CA LEU A 280 -13.30 -19.39 26.45
C LEU A 280 -13.81 -20.56 27.32
N PRO A 281 -14.84 -21.31 26.87
CA PRO A 281 -15.67 -21.01 25.70
C PRO A 281 -16.46 -19.69 25.88
N PRO A 282 -16.88 -19.03 24.78
CA PRO A 282 -17.77 -17.87 24.88
C PRO A 282 -19.02 -18.21 25.70
N ALA A 283 -19.62 -17.21 26.36
CA ALA A 283 -20.81 -17.43 27.17
C ALA A 283 -21.93 -18.05 26.32
N ASN A 284 -22.61 -19.09 26.83
CA ASN A 284 -23.64 -19.85 26.12
C ASN A 284 -23.17 -20.54 24.83
N ALA A 285 -21.89 -20.87 24.72
CA ALA A 285 -21.33 -21.64 23.62
C ALA A 285 -20.51 -22.84 24.13
N THR A 286 -20.39 -23.87 23.28
CA THR A 286 -19.58 -25.06 23.54
C THR A 286 -18.60 -25.30 22.40
N GLN A 287 -17.38 -25.74 22.72
CA GLN A 287 -16.34 -26.03 21.73
C GLN A 287 -16.75 -27.17 20.80
N ILE A 288 -16.42 -27.07 19.51
CA ILE A 288 -16.65 -28.12 18.50
C ILE A 288 -15.39 -28.97 18.33
N GLY A 289 -15.48 -30.23 18.77
CA GLY A 289 -14.37 -31.18 18.68
C GLY A 289 -13.12 -30.67 19.41
N THR A 290 -11.96 -30.78 18.78
CA THR A 290 -10.66 -30.36 19.34
C THR A 290 -10.23 -28.95 18.93
N ASN A 291 -11.00 -28.25 18.08
CA ASN A 291 -10.63 -26.91 17.60
C ASN A 291 -10.91 -25.87 18.69
N ALA A 292 -9.85 -25.26 19.24
CA ALA A 292 -9.94 -24.32 20.36
C ALA A 292 -10.55 -22.95 20.02
N SER A 293 -10.82 -22.70 18.74
CA SER A 293 -11.36 -21.44 18.24
C SER A 293 -12.76 -21.57 17.63
N LEU A 294 -13.29 -22.78 17.54
CA LEU A 294 -14.57 -23.07 16.91
C LEU A 294 -15.61 -23.52 17.95
N PHE A 295 -16.75 -22.85 17.97
CA PHE A 295 -17.79 -23.05 18.97
C PHE A 295 -19.18 -23.14 18.33
N THR A 296 -20.10 -23.81 19.01
CA THR A 296 -21.55 -23.76 18.73
C THR A 296 -22.25 -23.01 19.85
N ALA A 297 -23.06 -22.02 19.47
CA ALA A 297 -23.89 -21.25 20.38
C ALA A 297 -25.21 -21.98 20.71
N SER A 298 -25.81 -21.59 21.84
CA SER A 298 -27.16 -22.02 22.22
C SER A 298 -28.22 -21.53 21.23
N GLN A 299 -29.23 -22.35 20.97
CA GLN A 299 -30.40 -22.00 20.14
C GLN A 299 -31.40 -21.08 20.86
N THR A 300 -31.22 -20.83 22.17
CA THR A 300 -32.15 -20.03 22.99
C THR A 300 -31.49 -18.85 23.70
N GLN A 301 -30.16 -18.81 23.75
CA GLN A 301 -29.39 -17.77 24.44
C GLN A 301 -28.25 -17.29 23.54
N GLY A 302 -28.00 -15.98 23.50
CA GLY A 302 -26.94 -15.41 22.67
C GLY A 302 -25.53 -15.78 23.13
N ALA A 303 -24.60 -15.89 22.19
CA ALA A 303 -23.19 -16.14 22.46
C ALA A 303 -22.45 -14.84 22.80
N GLY A 304 -21.93 -14.74 24.02
CA GLY A 304 -21.22 -13.55 24.51
C GLY A 304 -19.71 -13.70 24.43
N ILE A 305 -19.07 -12.87 23.61
CA ILE A 305 -17.60 -12.82 23.46
C ILE A 305 -17.05 -11.65 24.26
N SER A 306 -16.17 -11.97 25.21
CA SER A 306 -15.60 -11.01 26.17
C SER A 306 -14.14 -11.31 26.48
N PHE A 307 -13.46 -10.32 27.05
CA PHE A 307 -12.11 -10.45 27.58
C PHE A 307 -12.13 -10.47 29.11
N THR A 308 -11.16 -11.17 29.71
CA THR A 308 -10.89 -11.11 31.14
C THR A 308 -10.33 -9.74 31.53
N VAL A 309 -10.48 -9.40 32.81
CA VAL A 309 -9.92 -8.16 33.38
C VAL A 309 -8.40 -8.15 33.23
N ALA A 310 -7.82 -6.95 33.08
CA ALA A 310 -6.37 -6.79 33.02
C ALA A 310 -5.71 -7.34 34.31
N PRO A 311 -4.50 -7.92 34.21
CA PRO A 311 -3.72 -8.31 35.38
C PRO A 311 -3.57 -7.15 36.38
N THR A 312 -3.65 -7.43 37.67
CA THR A 312 -3.44 -6.46 38.75
C THR A 312 -2.07 -6.65 39.40
N GLY A 313 -1.40 -5.57 39.84
CA GLY A 313 -0.11 -5.64 40.53
C GLY A 313 1.08 -5.35 39.61
N THR A 314 2.21 -6.04 39.82
CA THR A 314 3.46 -5.83 39.06
C THR A 314 3.56 -6.68 37.79
N ALA A 315 2.60 -7.57 37.53
CA ALA A 315 2.60 -8.39 36.32
C ALA A 315 2.27 -7.53 35.09
N PRO A 316 3.03 -7.65 33.98
CA PRO A 316 2.76 -6.91 32.76
C PRO A 316 1.43 -7.37 32.14
N ASP A 317 0.67 -6.42 31.59
CA ASP A 317 -0.47 -6.75 30.73
C ASP A 317 0.04 -7.04 29.30
N THR A 318 0.11 -8.31 28.92
CA THR A 318 0.56 -8.77 27.60
C THR A 318 -0.47 -8.49 26.48
N VAL A 319 -1.70 -8.10 26.83
CA VAL A 319 -2.81 -7.82 25.90
C VAL A 319 -3.52 -6.54 26.37
N PRO A 320 -2.84 -5.39 26.33
CA PRO A 320 -3.31 -4.14 26.95
C PRO A 320 -4.48 -3.50 26.20
N ILE A 321 -4.68 -3.80 24.91
CA ILE A 321 -5.73 -3.19 24.09
C ILE A 321 -6.54 -4.26 23.35
N PRO A 322 -7.26 -5.16 24.06
CA PRO A 322 -8.01 -6.23 23.44
C PRO A 322 -9.31 -5.71 22.80
N ARG A 323 -9.58 -6.15 21.57
CA ARG A 323 -10.80 -5.81 20.81
C ARG A 323 -11.33 -6.99 20.03
N ALA A 324 -12.65 -6.99 19.80
CA ALA A 324 -13.30 -7.98 18.95
C ALA A 324 -14.28 -7.34 17.95
N ALA A 325 -14.45 -7.96 16.77
CA ALA A 325 -15.37 -7.55 15.72
C ALA A 325 -16.03 -8.75 15.05
N LEU A 326 -17.31 -8.62 14.70
CA LEU A 326 -17.98 -9.53 13.78
C LEU A 326 -17.39 -9.36 12.37
N LEU A 327 -17.14 -10.47 11.67
CA LEU A 327 -16.76 -10.47 10.25
C LEU A 327 -17.92 -10.97 9.38
N PRO A 328 -18.05 -10.47 8.13
CA PRO A 328 -17.17 -9.49 7.48
C PRO A 328 -17.57 -8.03 7.78
N ILE A 329 -18.50 -7.78 8.70
CA ILE A 329 -18.94 -6.43 9.06
C ILE A 329 -19.05 -6.24 10.58
N GLY A 330 -18.50 -5.13 11.07
CA GLY A 330 -18.60 -4.74 12.47
C GLY A 330 -17.33 -3.99 12.88
N ASN A 331 -17.46 -2.98 13.73
CA ASN A 331 -16.28 -2.25 14.21
C ASN A 331 -15.63 -3.03 15.37
N TYR A 332 -14.30 -3.01 15.43
CA TYR A 332 -13.55 -3.54 16.56
C TYR A 332 -13.88 -2.75 17.83
N ARG A 333 -14.44 -3.45 18.83
CA ARG A 333 -14.87 -2.86 20.09
C ARG A 333 -14.15 -3.45 21.29
N ALA A 334 -13.93 -2.62 22.30
CA ALA A 334 -13.38 -3.03 23.59
C ALA A 334 -14.45 -3.74 24.43
N ALA A 335 -14.06 -4.84 25.09
CA ALA A 335 -14.85 -5.46 26.16
C ALA A 335 -13.98 -5.54 27.43
N PRO A 336 -14.51 -5.32 28.65
CA PRO A 336 -15.93 -5.22 29.01
C PRO A 336 -16.53 -3.81 28.98
N ALA A 337 -15.73 -2.74 28.81
CA ALA A 337 -16.22 -1.35 28.89
C ALA A 337 -17.30 -0.99 27.83
N GLY A 338 -17.37 -1.73 26.71
CA GLY A 338 -18.42 -1.63 25.69
C GLY A 338 -19.46 -2.77 25.72
N GLY A 339 -19.43 -3.63 26.75
CA GLY A 339 -20.19 -4.87 26.82
C GLY A 339 -19.63 -5.99 25.90
N PRO A 340 -20.06 -7.25 26.10
CA PRO A 340 -19.64 -8.36 25.24
C PRO A 340 -20.09 -8.18 23.79
N LEU A 341 -19.36 -8.78 22.84
CA LEU A 341 -19.89 -9.05 21.51
C LEU A 341 -20.93 -10.17 21.60
N ASN A 342 -22.21 -9.77 21.63
CA ASN A 342 -23.33 -10.68 21.77
C ASN A 342 -23.87 -11.06 20.39
N LEU A 343 -23.77 -12.34 20.05
CA LEU A 343 -24.27 -12.92 18.81
C LEU A 343 -25.59 -13.65 19.08
N TRP A 344 -26.59 -13.48 18.22
CA TRP A 344 -27.93 -14.07 18.34
C TRP A 344 -28.58 -13.81 19.70
N GLY A 345 -28.47 -12.56 20.19
CA GLY A 345 -28.93 -12.18 21.55
C GLY A 345 -30.41 -12.47 21.84
N GLY A 346 -31.26 -12.56 20.81
CA GLY A 346 -32.67 -12.95 20.90
C GLY A 346 -32.97 -14.37 20.39
N GLY A 347 -31.95 -15.22 20.23
CA GLY A 347 -32.04 -16.49 19.52
C GLY A 347 -31.78 -16.37 18.01
N PRO A 348 -32.02 -17.44 17.25
CA PRO A 348 -31.87 -17.48 15.79
C PRO A 348 -32.51 -16.29 15.06
N VAL A 349 -31.81 -15.76 14.05
CA VAL A 349 -32.31 -14.61 13.27
C VAL A 349 -33.60 -15.01 12.57
N THR A 350 -34.67 -14.23 12.78
CA THR A 350 -35.98 -14.47 12.17
C THR A 350 -36.32 -13.36 11.18
N LEU A 351 -36.79 -13.76 10.01
CA LEU A 351 -37.10 -12.92 8.85
C LEU A 351 -38.58 -13.03 8.50
N PRO A 352 -39.22 -11.97 7.99
CA PRO A 352 -40.53 -12.11 7.36
C PRO A 352 -40.43 -13.02 6.13
N ALA A 353 -41.34 -13.99 6.00
CA ALA A 353 -41.44 -14.87 4.84
C ALA A 353 -42.43 -14.33 3.80
N HIS A 354 -42.17 -14.62 2.53
CA HIS A 354 -43.11 -14.30 1.44
C HIS A 354 -44.48 -14.98 1.69
N GLY A 355 -45.58 -14.22 1.60
CA GLY A 355 -46.92 -14.73 1.87
C GLY A 355 -47.42 -14.60 3.32
N GLY A 356 -46.69 -13.91 4.21
CA GLY A 356 -47.19 -13.52 5.53
C GLY A 356 -46.76 -14.39 6.72
N GLY A 357 -45.63 -15.10 6.62
CA GLY A 357 -45.06 -15.94 7.69
C GLY A 357 -43.73 -15.43 8.27
N GLN A 358 -43.03 -16.28 9.01
CA GLN A 358 -41.66 -16.05 9.48
C GLN A 358 -40.74 -17.20 9.04
N LEU A 359 -39.53 -16.86 8.61
CA LEU A 359 -38.44 -17.78 8.31
C LEU A 359 -37.32 -17.57 9.32
N THR A 360 -36.93 -18.62 10.03
CA THR A 360 -35.91 -18.56 11.08
C THR A 360 -34.63 -19.27 10.63
N LEU A 361 -33.51 -18.57 10.70
CA LEU A 361 -32.17 -19.11 10.43
C LEU A 361 -31.67 -19.94 11.63
N THR A 362 -32.22 -21.14 11.80
CA THR A 362 -31.82 -22.10 12.84
C THR A 362 -30.41 -22.68 12.62
N ARG A 363 -29.89 -22.55 11.39
CA ARG A 363 -28.53 -22.87 10.98
C ARG A 363 -27.82 -21.60 10.49
N ASP A 364 -26.73 -21.22 11.14
CA ASP A 364 -25.99 -20.00 10.82
C ASP A 364 -24.50 -20.13 11.19
N PHE A 365 -23.65 -19.32 10.57
CA PHE A 365 -22.21 -19.33 10.82
C PHE A 365 -21.63 -17.92 10.72
N VAL A 366 -20.77 -17.56 11.66
CA VAL A 366 -20.03 -16.30 11.65
C VAL A 366 -18.59 -16.46 12.09
N GLU A 367 -17.78 -15.52 11.65
CA GLU A 367 -16.43 -15.33 12.18
C GLU A 367 -16.39 -14.10 13.09
N VAL A 368 -15.57 -14.19 14.12
CA VAL A 368 -15.26 -13.06 15.00
C VAL A 368 -13.76 -12.87 15.05
N ALA A 369 -13.30 -11.70 14.60
CA ALA A 369 -11.91 -11.33 14.75
C ALA A 369 -11.66 -10.81 16.17
N ALA A 370 -10.62 -11.30 16.82
CA ALA A 370 -10.08 -10.78 18.08
C ALA A 370 -8.64 -10.29 17.87
N VAL A 371 -8.26 -9.20 18.55
CA VAL A 371 -6.94 -8.59 18.40
C VAL A 371 -6.50 -7.88 19.67
N ASP A 372 -5.21 -7.94 19.99
CA ASP A 372 -4.56 -6.92 20.82
C ASP A 372 -3.94 -5.88 19.90
N ILE A 373 -4.43 -4.65 19.95
CA ILE A 373 -4.03 -3.63 18.97
C ILE A 373 -2.55 -3.27 19.10
N GLU A 374 -2.00 -3.26 20.31
CA GLU A 374 -0.62 -2.86 20.55
C GLU A 374 0.35 -3.81 19.85
N SER A 375 0.34 -5.09 20.22
CA SER A 375 1.20 -6.10 19.60
C SER A 375 0.88 -6.36 18.12
N PHE A 376 -0.36 -6.12 17.69
CA PHE A 376 -0.74 -6.24 16.29
C PHE A 376 -0.09 -5.16 15.42
N VAL A 377 -0.04 -3.91 15.90
CA VAL A 377 0.50 -2.78 15.14
C VAL A 377 2.03 -2.70 15.24
N CYS A 378 2.61 -2.85 16.45
CA CYS A 378 4.06 -2.69 16.64
C CYS A 378 4.85 -4.01 16.61
N GLY A 379 4.19 -5.17 16.69
CA GLY A 379 4.85 -6.47 16.66
C GLY A 379 5.55 -6.88 17.98
N ILE A 380 5.44 -6.08 19.03
CA ILE A 380 6.11 -6.30 20.32
C ILE A 380 5.06 -6.50 21.43
N VAL A 381 5.24 -7.55 22.23
CA VAL A 381 4.38 -7.85 23.39
C VAL A 381 4.99 -7.22 24.64
N ARG A 382 4.17 -6.80 25.61
CA ARG A 382 4.69 -6.30 26.90
C ARG A 382 5.22 -7.44 27.76
N GLY A 383 6.38 -7.22 28.37
CA GLY A 383 7.03 -8.18 29.26
C GLY A 383 7.43 -7.57 30.60
N PRO A 384 7.92 -8.38 31.55
CA PRO A 384 8.33 -7.89 32.86
C PRO A 384 9.51 -6.92 32.75
N SER A 385 9.56 -5.94 33.65
CA SER A 385 10.49 -4.81 33.59
C SER A 385 11.93 -5.15 34.05
N ASP A 386 12.16 -6.35 34.58
CA ASP A 386 13.40 -6.79 35.20
C ASP A 386 14.19 -7.84 34.38
N ASN A 387 13.53 -8.53 33.45
CA ASN A 387 14.15 -9.61 32.68
C ASN A 387 14.84 -9.08 31.39
N ARG A 388 16.15 -9.34 31.25
CA ARG A 388 17.01 -8.78 30.18
C ARG A 388 17.95 -9.80 29.52
N GLY A 389 17.75 -11.09 29.78
CA GLY A 389 18.67 -12.15 29.34
C GLY A 389 18.78 -12.29 27.82
N THR A 390 17.71 -11.94 27.10
CA THR A 390 17.61 -12.00 25.64
C THR A 390 17.14 -10.67 25.02
N PRO A 391 17.39 -10.45 23.72
CA PRO A 391 16.92 -9.25 23.01
C PRO A 391 15.39 -9.07 23.07
N ALA A 392 14.66 -10.16 22.89
CA ALA A 392 13.19 -10.16 22.94
C ALA A 392 12.65 -9.78 24.33
N GLU A 393 13.31 -10.20 25.41
CA GLU A 393 12.93 -9.81 26.78
C GLU A 393 13.19 -8.32 27.01
N ARG A 394 14.32 -7.77 26.57
CA ARG A 394 14.61 -6.33 26.66
C ARG A 394 13.57 -5.50 25.93
N GLN A 395 13.24 -5.87 24.69
CA GLN A 395 12.22 -5.17 23.90
C GLN A 395 10.84 -5.23 24.56
N SER A 396 10.46 -6.40 25.08
CA SER A 396 9.19 -6.56 25.79
C SER A 396 9.14 -5.72 27.07
N SER A 397 10.27 -5.62 27.76
CA SER A 397 10.48 -4.76 28.93
C SER A 397 10.33 -3.27 28.56
N ASP A 398 10.92 -2.84 27.45
CA ASP A 398 10.82 -1.46 26.96
C ASP A 398 9.41 -1.12 26.50
N GLN A 399 8.71 -2.04 25.84
CA GLN A 399 7.32 -1.83 25.45
C GLN A 399 6.39 -1.74 26.66
N ASN A 400 6.75 -2.33 27.81
CA ASN A 400 5.99 -2.20 29.05
C ASN A 400 6.18 -0.82 29.74
N ARG A 401 7.33 -0.16 29.56
CA ARG A 401 7.65 1.14 30.21
C ARG A 401 7.07 2.31 29.42
N VAL A 402 6.39 3.23 30.10
CA VAL A 402 5.79 4.43 29.47
C VAL A 402 6.85 5.37 28.86
N SER A 403 8.06 5.42 29.43
CA SER A 403 9.17 6.26 28.98
C SER A 403 9.81 5.79 27.67
N THR A 404 9.74 4.50 27.36
CA THR A 404 10.41 3.91 26.18
C THR A 404 9.46 3.33 25.13
N ARG A 405 8.27 2.89 25.53
CA ARG A 405 7.32 2.21 24.63
C ARG A 405 6.95 3.03 23.39
N ILE A 406 6.72 2.30 22.30
CA ILE A 406 6.06 2.80 21.10
C ILE A 406 4.62 3.16 21.46
N ASN A 407 4.16 4.36 21.11
CA ASN A 407 2.83 4.81 21.47
C ASN A 407 1.79 4.32 20.45
N VAL A 408 1.07 3.25 20.78
CA VAL A 408 -0.05 2.76 19.97
C VAL A 408 -1.35 3.35 20.46
N THR A 409 -1.92 4.28 19.69
CA THR A 409 -3.15 4.98 20.08
C THR A 409 -4.11 5.16 18.94
N ARG A 410 -5.40 5.27 19.29
CA ARG A 410 -6.43 5.60 18.32
C ARG A 410 -6.17 6.97 17.73
N SER A 411 -6.13 7.03 16.41
CA SER A 411 -5.76 8.20 15.61
C SER A 411 -6.66 8.28 14.37
N THR A 412 -6.96 9.49 13.91
CA THR A 412 -7.50 9.71 12.57
C THR A 412 -6.31 9.69 11.62
N VAL A 413 -6.29 8.72 10.71
CA VAL A 413 -5.17 8.50 9.81
C VAL A 413 -5.63 8.68 8.36
N ALA A 414 -4.98 9.58 7.64
CA ALA A 414 -5.11 9.69 6.19
C ALA A 414 -3.83 9.16 5.52
N LEU A 415 -3.95 8.03 4.83
CA LEU A 415 -2.87 7.44 4.03
C LEU A 415 -2.79 8.18 2.68
N GLN A 416 -1.66 8.83 2.43
CA GLN A 416 -1.43 9.70 1.28
C GLN A 416 -0.73 8.89 0.17
N PRO A 417 -1.40 8.63 -0.97
CA PRO A 417 -0.89 7.73 -2.02
C PRO A 417 0.18 8.35 -2.92
N THR A 418 0.36 9.67 -2.88
CA THR A 418 1.24 10.39 -3.82
C THR A 418 2.00 11.54 -3.16
N ILE A 419 3.08 12.00 -3.80
CA ILE A 419 3.85 13.17 -3.37
C ILE A 419 2.95 14.40 -3.19
N ASP A 420 2.05 14.66 -4.14
CA ASP A 420 1.17 15.84 -4.09
C ASP A 420 0.13 15.77 -2.97
N THR A 421 -0.39 14.58 -2.67
CA THR A 421 -1.28 14.39 -1.52
C THR A 421 -0.54 14.56 -0.19
N VAL A 422 0.73 14.15 -0.11
CA VAL A 422 1.61 14.43 1.04
C VAL A 422 1.87 15.93 1.16
N ALA A 423 2.29 16.58 0.09
CA ALA A 423 2.56 18.01 0.08
C ALA A 423 1.31 18.83 0.46
N THR A 424 0.12 18.44 -0.02
CA THR A 424 -1.16 19.03 0.40
C THR A 424 -1.40 18.90 1.91
N ALA A 425 -1.05 17.75 2.51
CA ALA A 425 -1.15 17.57 3.96
C ALA A 425 -0.16 18.48 4.73
N PHE A 426 1.04 18.71 4.20
CA PHE A 426 1.99 19.69 4.75
C PHE A 426 1.48 21.12 4.66
N ASN A 427 0.92 21.51 3.51
CA ASN A 427 0.31 22.82 3.31
C ASN A 427 -0.83 23.13 4.30
N ALA A 428 -1.49 22.09 4.81
CA ALA A 428 -2.57 22.21 5.79
C ALA A 428 -2.08 22.29 7.25
N LEU A 429 -0.77 22.18 7.51
CA LEU A 429 -0.23 22.29 8.87
C LEU A 429 -0.35 23.72 9.42
N PRO A 430 0.11 24.79 8.74
CA PRO A 430 0.09 26.11 9.35
C PRO A 430 -1.32 26.67 9.49
N ASP A 431 -1.67 27.12 10.69
CA ASP A 431 -2.96 27.75 11.01
C ASP A 431 -2.83 29.27 11.28
N GLY A 432 -1.62 29.81 11.15
CA GLY A 432 -1.27 31.21 11.40
C GLY A 432 -1.14 31.60 12.87
N VAL A 433 -1.32 30.67 13.81
CA VAL A 433 -1.30 30.93 15.25
C VAL A 433 -0.27 30.06 15.98
N ASN A 434 -0.24 28.77 15.65
CA ASN A 434 0.54 27.77 16.34
C ASN A 434 1.81 27.41 15.56
N PRO A 435 2.94 27.15 16.24
CA PRO A 435 4.19 26.85 15.59
C PRO A 435 4.14 25.53 14.80
N VAL A 436 4.70 25.57 13.60
CA VAL A 436 4.95 24.42 12.74
C VAL A 436 6.43 24.11 12.69
N THR A 437 6.76 22.84 12.83
CA THR A 437 8.12 22.34 12.62
C THR A 437 8.13 21.42 11.40
N LEU A 438 9.16 21.55 10.57
CA LEU A 438 9.43 20.72 9.39
C LEU A 438 10.84 20.16 9.45
N ILE A 439 10.99 18.89 9.10
CA ILE A 439 12.27 18.22 8.84
C ILE A 439 12.22 17.66 7.42
N ALA A 440 13.24 17.95 6.61
CA ALA A 440 13.28 17.49 5.24
C ALA A 440 14.73 17.13 4.79
N PRO A 441 14.90 16.15 3.87
CA PRO A 441 16.19 15.89 3.23
C PRO A 441 16.65 17.01 2.29
N ALA A 442 15.70 17.72 1.70
CA ALA A 442 15.91 18.84 0.78
C ALA A 442 14.61 19.64 0.76
N TYR A 443 14.71 20.95 0.55
CA TYR A 443 13.55 21.84 0.52
C TYR A 443 13.73 22.94 -0.54
N ASP A 444 12.77 23.06 -1.44
CA ASP A 444 12.62 24.21 -2.32
C ASP A 444 11.52 25.16 -1.79
N HIS A 445 11.78 26.46 -1.83
CA HIS A 445 10.85 27.49 -1.31
C HIS A 445 9.48 27.48 -2.01
N ASP A 446 9.43 27.01 -3.26
CA ASP A 446 8.21 26.89 -4.03
C ASP A 446 7.68 25.45 -4.11
N TRP A 447 8.12 24.57 -3.20
CA TRP A 447 7.55 23.24 -3.01
C TRP A 447 6.19 23.32 -2.27
N GLY A 448 5.25 22.49 -2.72
CA GLY A 448 4.01 22.20 -2.01
C GLY A 448 2.99 21.51 -2.90
N GLY A 449 1.76 21.35 -2.38
CA GLY A 449 0.72 20.56 -3.06
C GLY A 449 0.25 21.17 -4.39
N ARG A 450 0.14 20.34 -5.43
CA ARG A 450 -0.47 20.71 -6.71
C ARG A 450 -1.80 19.97 -6.91
N VAL A 451 -2.78 20.65 -7.48
CA VAL A 451 -4.06 20.05 -7.87
C VAL A 451 -4.03 19.71 -9.36
N VAL A 452 -4.59 18.57 -9.74
CA VAL A 452 -4.77 18.18 -11.15
C VAL A 452 -5.62 19.23 -11.86
N GLU A 453 -5.12 19.78 -12.95
CA GLU A 453 -5.86 20.75 -13.74
C GLU A 453 -6.83 20.08 -14.71
N ASN A 454 -7.95 20.75 -14.98
CA ASN A 454 -8.90 20.28 -15.99
C ASN A 454 -8.22 20.30 -17.36
N LEU A 455 -8.01 19.11 -17.90
CA LEU A 455 -7.64 18.91 -19.29
C LEU A 455 -8.90 18.98 -20.18
N PRO A 456 -8.77 19.31 -21.47
CA PRO A 456 -9.90 19.69 -22.33
C PRO A 456 -11.01 18.62 -22.43
N ASN A 457 -10.63 17.35 -22.31
CA ASN A 457 -11.55 16.20 -22.37
C ASN A 457 -11.56 15.38 -21.07
N ALA A 458 -11.05 15.91 -19.96
CA ALA A 458 -11.06 15.18 -18.69
C ALA A 458 -12.51 14.82 -18.30
N PRO A 459 -12.82 13.56 -17.94
CA PRO A 459 -14.17 13.17 -17.57
C PRO A 459 -14.61 13.99 -16.35
N ALA A 460 -15.75 14.69 -16.48
CA ALA A 460 -16.43 15.27 -15.33
C ALA A 460 -16.79 14.14 -14.33
N PRO A 461 -16.86 14.42 -13.01
CA PRO A 461 -17.37 13.45 -12.05
C PRO A 461 -18.71 12.88 -12.55
N PRO A 462 -18.95 11.55 -12.41
CA PRO A 462 -20.05 10.89 -13.09
C PRO A 462 -21.39 11.52 -12.67
N PRO A 463 -22.20 12.01 -13.62
CA PRO A 463 -23.57 12.38 -13.30
C PRO A 463 -24.39 11.11 -12.98
N PRO A 464 -25.44 11.20 -12.16
CA PRO A 464 -26.38 10.09 -12.02
C PRO A 464 -27.08 9.85 -13.38
N LEU A 465 -26.75 8.73 -14.04
CA LEU A 465 -27.40 8.05 -15.18
C LEU A 465 -28.44 8.81 -16.06
N PRO A 466 -28.49 8.57 -17.38
CA PRO A 466 -27.41 8.51 -18.36
C PRO A 466 -27.58 9.66 -19.37
N ALA A 467 -26.64 10.60 -19.41
CA ALA A 467 -26.44 11.45 -20.57
C ALA A 467 -25.40 10.80 -21.49
N PRO A 468 -25.51 10.89 -22.83
CA PRO A 468 -24.46 10.42 -23.72
C PRO A 468 -23.15 11.16 -23.38
N LEU A 469 -22.10 10.40 -23.06
CA LEU A 469 -20.77 10.96 -22.87
C LEU A 469 -20.35 11.64 -24.18
N PRO A 470 -19.86 12.89 -24.15
CA PRO A 470 -19.29 13.50 -25.34
C PRO A 470 -18.15 12.61 -25.84
N ILE A 471 -18.20 12.26 -27.14
CA ILE A 471 -17.12 11.51 -27.79
C ILE A 471 -15.88 12.40 -27.77
N PRO A 472 -14.76 11.97 -27.14
CA PRO A 472 -13.53 12.74 -27.16
C PRO A 472 -13.08 12.98 -28.60
N LEU A 473 -12.66 14.22 -28.91
CA LEU A 473 -12.01 14.50 -30.20
C LEU A 473 -10.68 13.71 -30.27
N PRO A 474 -10.37 13.03 -31.38
CA PRO A 474 -9.14 12.26 -31.49
C PRO A 474 -7.91 13.18 -31.49
N LEU A 475 -6.86 12.77 -30.78
CA LEU A 475 -5.53 13.38 -30.88
C LEU A 475 -4.98 13.24 -32.32
N PRO A 476 -4.06 14.12 -32.77
CA PRO A 476 -3.52 14.07 -34.13
C PRO A 476 -2.92 12.70 -34.46
N THR A 477 -2.93 12.30 -35.74
CA THR A 477 -2.29 11.03 -36.17
C THR A 477 -0.81 11.21 -36.50
N ALA A 478 -0.35 12.44 -36.70
CA ALA A 478 1.04 12.79 -36.96
C ALA A 478 1.40 14.10 -36.22
N LEU A 479 2.65 14.18 -35.77
CA LEU A 479 3.15 15.35 -35.07
C LEU A 479 3.69 16.40 -36.08
N PRO A 480 3.43 17.70 -35.88
CA PRO A 480 4.13 18.76 -36.61
C PRO A 480 5.64 18.77 -36.31
N ALA A 481 6.40 19.53 -37.10
CA ALA A 481 7.85 19.66 -36.91
C ALA A 481 8.19 20.25 -35.54
N LEU A 482 9.20 19.67 -34.89
CA LEU A 482 9.75 20.13 -33.62
C LEU A 482 10.84 21.17 -33.86
N GLU A 483 10.73 22.33 -33.22
CA GLU A 483 11.75 23.37 -33.28
C GLU A 483 12.52 23.43 -31.96
N CYS A 484 13.85 23.46 -32.03
CA CYS A 484 14.72 23.36 -30.86
C CYS A 484 15.58 24.61 -30.71
N PHE A 485 15.49 25.27 -29.56
CA PHE A 485 16.18 26.52 -29.24
C PHE A 485 17.12 26.32 -28.06
N ALA A 486 18.32 26.91 -28.13
CA ALA A 486 19.24 26.93 -27.00
C ALA A 486 18.68 27.79 -25.86
N LEU A 487 18.83 27.33 -24.62
CA LEU A 487 18.48 28.10 -23.43
C LEU A 487 19.72 28.80 -22.89
N THR A 488 19.73 30.14 -22.92
CA THR A 488 20.82 30.93 -22.32
C THR A 488 20.86 30.69 -20.81
N GLY A 489 22.02 30.32 -20.27
CA GLY A 489 22.16 29.87 -18.87
C GLY A 489 21.79 28.40 -18.64
N GLY A 490 21.45 27.65 -19.69
CA GLY A 490 21.09 26.24 -19.65
C GLY A 490 22.25 25.25 -19.87
N GLY A 491 23.49 25.71 -19.92
CA GLY A 491 24.68 24.86 -20.09
C GLY A 491 25.71 25.46 -21.06
N ALA A 492 26.93 24.91 -21.04
CA ALA A 492 28.04 25.34 -21.90
C ALA A 492 28.66 24.15 -22.64
N ALA A 493 29.39 24.44 -23.73
CA ALA A 493 30.24 23.46 -24.40
C ALA A 493 31.64 23.45 -23.77
N LEU A 494 32.23 22.26 -23.69
CA LEU A 494 33.67 22.06 -23.45
C LEU A 494 34.20 21.21 -24.60
N ASP A 495 35.19 21.70 -25.34
CA ASP A 495 35.84 21.00 -26.45
C ASP A 495 34.83 20.38 -27.46
N ASP A 496 33.96 21.22 -28.02
CA ASP A 496 32.88 20.87 -28.97
C ASP A 496 31.81 19.88 -28.47
N THR A 497 31.88 19.47 -27.20
CA THR A 497 30.92 18.59 -26.55
C THR A 497 30.10 19.36 -25.51
N ALA A 498 28.77 19.28 -25.62
CA ALA A 498 27.87 19.86 -24.63
C ALA A 498 27.44 18.77 -23.63
N GLY A 499 27.73 18.98 -22.35
CA GLY A 499 27.21 18.19 -21.24
C GLY A 499 26.00 18.86 -20.61
N SER A 500 24.92 18.11 -20.39
CA SER A 500 23.73 18.58 -19.65
C SER A 500 23.11 19.88 -20.18
N GLN A 501 23.16 20.10 -21.50
CA GLN A 501 22.56 21.28 -22.14
C GLN A 501 21.03 21.25 -22.04
N GLN A 502 20.44 22.31 -21.51
CA GLN A 502 19.01 22.56 -21.55
C GLN A 502 18.62 23.30 -22.82
N VAL A 503 17.48 22.92 -23.40
CA VAL A 503 16.90 23.49 -24.61
C VAL A 503 15.40 23.67 -24.45
N VAL A 504 14.82 24.59 -25.22
CA VAL A 504 13.37 24.72 -25.37
C VAL A 504 12.96 24.05 -26.67
N ILE A 505 12.04 23.10 -26.60
CA ILE A 505 11.39 22.50 -27.77
C ILE A 505 10.02 23.14 -27.92
N ARG A 506 9.76 23.72 -29.10
CA ARG A 506 8.49 24.35 -29.46
C ARG A 506 7.69 23.42 -30.37
N LEU A 507 6.40 23.30 -30.08
CA LEU A 507 5.42 22.57 -30.88
C LEU A 507 4.32 23.54 -31.29
N THR A 508 4.10 23.67 -32.59
CA THR A 508 3.09 24.57 -33.17
C THR A 508 2.04 23.76 -33.92
N LEU A 509 0.77 23.95 -33.56
CA LEU A 509 -0.37 23.35 -34.26
C LEU A 509 -1.09 24.42 -35.10
N GLN A 510 -1.29 24.14 -36.39
CA GLN A 510 -2.06 25.01 -37.29
C GLN A 510 -3.55 24.68 -37.19
N GLY A 511 -4.35 25.58 -36.61
CA GLY A 511 -5.81 25.55 -36.64
C GLY A 511 -6.53 24.80 -35.51
N ALA A 512 -7.61 25.44 -35.03
CA ALA A 512 -8.67 25.02 -34.12
C ALA A 512 -8.33 24.70 -32.64
N ASN A 513 -8.97 25.50 -31.77
CA ASN A 513 -9.12 25.47 -30.30
C ASN A 513 -9.28 24.11 -29.58
N ALA A 514 -9.40 22.97 -30.28
CA ALA A 514 -9.73 21.67 -29.70
C ALA A 514 -8.61 21.04 -28.85
N LEU A 515 -7.36 21.41 -29.09
CA LEU A 515 -6.18 20.94 -28.33
C LEU A 515 -5.61 22.01 -27.39
N ASN A 516 -6.26 23.17 -27.31
CA ASN A 516 -5.89 24.19 -26.32
C ASN A 516 -6.07 23.60 -24.92
N GLY A 517 -5.03 23.66 -24.11
CA GLY A 517 -4.99 23.06 -22.79
C GLY A 517 -4.60 21.57 -22.76
N THR A 518 -4.34 20.93 -23.91
CA THR A 518 -3.76 19.58 -23.95
C THR A 518 -2.33 19.61 -23.39
N TRP A 519 -1.99 18.61 -22.59
CA TRP A 519 -0.69 18.51 -21.96
C TRP A 519 0.28 17.72 -22.83
N VAL A 520 1.55 18.14 -22.83
CA VAL A 520 2.64 17.63 -23.65
C VAL A 520 3.80 17.22 -22.75
N ARG A 521 4.38 16.05 -23.03
CA ARG A 521 5.62 15.59 -22.43
C ARG A 521 6.62 15.15 -23.49
N ILE A 522 7.87 15.55 -23.34
CA ILE A 522 8.93 15.23 -24.29
C ILE A 522 10.09 14.55 -23.57
N TYR A 523 10.46 13.37 -24.03
CA TYR A 523 11.52 12.55 -23.48
C TYR A 523 12.72 12.51 -24.42
N PRO A 524 13.84 13.18 -24.11
CA PRO A 524 15.06 13.01 -24.87
C PRO A 524 15.56 11.58 -24.76
N GLN A 525 16.00 10.99 -25.88
CA GLN A 525 16.57 9.66 -25.87
C GLN A 525 18.09 9.72 -25.71
N LYS A 526 18.64 8.82 -24.89
CA LYS A 526 20.07 8.50 -24.88
C LYS A 526 20.29 7.06 -25.32
N ILE A 527 21.49 6.77 -25.82
CA ILE A 527 21.96 5.41 -26.01
C ILE A 527 22.77 5.03 -24.79
N ASN A 528 22.38 3.95 -24.12
CA ASN A 528 23.19 3.32 -23.09
C ASN A 528 24.31 2.55 -23.81
N LEU A 529 25.55 3.01 -23.64
CA LEU A 529 26.71 2.48 -24.37
C LEU A 529 27.06 1.04 -23.96
N ASP A 530 26.71 0.63 -22.73
CA ASP A 530 27.00 -0.72 -22.23
C ASP A 530 26.01 -1.75 -22.77
N THR A 531 24.74 -1.37 -22.88
CA THR A 531 23.66 -2.27 -23.32
C THR A 531 23.28 -2.11 -24.79
N GLY A 532 23.74 -1.04 -25.43
CA GLY A 532 23.33 -0.64 -26.79
C GLY A 532 21.85 -0.23 -26.91
N ARG A 533 21.12 -0.09 -25.79
CA ARG A 533 19.68 0.19 -25.80
C ARG A 533 19.40 1.70 -25.72
N ARG A 534 18.30 2.12 -26.33
CA ARG A 534 17.75 3.47 -26.13
C ARG A 534 17.07 3.54 -24.76
N GLU A 535 17.31 4.64 -24.07
CA GLU A 535 16.69 4.97 -22.78
C GLU A 535 16.13 6.39 -22.81
N ALA A 536 14.98 6.62 -22.19
CA ALA A 536 14.47 7.97 -21.95
C ALA A 536 15.28 8.69 -20.85
N GLN A 537 15.65 9.93 -21.11
CA GLN A 537 16.12 10.89 -20.12
C GLN A 537 14.92 11.49 -19.36
N PRO A 538 15.14 12.21 -18.24
CA PRO A 538 14.11 13.03 -17.62
C PRO A 538 13.44 13.90 -18.68
N GLY A 539 12.12 13.76 -18.80
CA GLY A 539 11.36 14.51 -19.78
C GLY A 539 11.05 15.94 -19.30
N GLY A 540 10.74 16.80 -20.25
CA GLY A 540 10.13 18.11 -19.99
C GLY A 540 8.62 18.03 -20.14
N ALA A 541 7.91 18.92 -19.45
CA ALA A 541 6.47 19.08 -19.60
C ALA A 541 6.12 20.46 -20.16
N GLY A 542 4.94 20.55 -20.78
CA GLY A 542 4.34 21.81 -21.17
C GLY A 542 2.86 21.65 -21.53
N ARG A 543 2.21 22.77 -21.83
CA ARG A 543 0.79 22.81 -22.19
C ARG A 543 0.58 23.65 -23.43
N PHE A 544 -0.31 23.20 -24.31
CA PHE A 544 -0.73 23.99 -25.46
C PHE A 544 -1.55 25.19 -25.00
N GLY A 545 -1.12 26.40 -25.36
CA GLY A 545 -1.80 27.65 -25.03
C GLY A 545 -1.71 28.68 -26.16
N SER A 546 -2.48 29.78 -26.04
CA SER A 546 -2.39 30.91 -26.96
C SER A 546 -1.22 31.82 -26.57
N ALA A 547 -0.20 31.91 -27.42
CA ALA A 547 0.88 32.87 -27.21
C ALA A 547 0.35 34.31 -27.34
N ALA A 548 0.79 35.21 -26.45
CA ALA A 548 0.17 36.54 -26.30
C ALA A 548 0.33 37.48 -27.52
N THR A 549 1.17 37.11 -28.49
CA THR A 549 1.64 38.02 -29.55
C THR A 549 1.67 37.42 -30.97
N THR A 550 1.33 36.15 -31.17
CA THR A 550 1.54 35.44 -32.45
C THR A 550 0.27 34.74 -32.96
N GLY A 551 -0.61 35.49 -33.64
CA GLY A 551 -1.66 34.93 -34.52
C GLY A 551 -2.64 33.92 -33.88
N PRO A 552 -3.38 33.12 -34.69
CA PRO A 552 -4.31 32.10 -34.22
C PRO A 552 -3.65 30.75 -33.87
N GLU A 553 -2.32 30.71 -33.71
CA GLU A 553 -1.57 29.46 -33.47
C GLU A 553 -1.62 29.07 -31.99
N ILE A 554 -1.70 27.76 -31.73
CA ILE A 554 -1.63 27.19 -30.38
C ILE A 554 -0.26 26.53 -30.23
N ILE A 555 0.48 26.96 -29.23
CA ILE A 555 1.90 26.62 -29.07
C ILE A 555 2.12 25.98 -27.69
N ALA A 556 2.94 24.94 -27.65
CA ALA A 556 3.51 24.41 -26.42
C ALA A 556 5.03 24.60 -26.43
N HIS A 557 5.58 24.98 -25.28
CA HIS A 557 7.01 25.06 -25.06
C HIS A 557 7.39 24.07 -23.97
N VAL A 558 8.44 23.29 -24.21
CA VAL A 558 8.88 22.24 -23.29
C VAL A 558 10.38 22.37 -23.07
N VAL A 559 10.81 22.54 -21.83
CA VAL A 559 12.24 22.58 -21.47
C VAL A 559 12.73 21.17 -21.20
N VAL A 560 13.79 20.76 -21.89
CA VAL A 560 14.40 19.44 -21.69
C VAL A 560 15.91 19.55 -21.54
N THR A 561 16.52 18.61 -20.82
CA THR A 561 17.97 18.44 -20.77
C THR A 561 18.40 17.37 -21.78
N LEU A 562 19.24 17.75 -22.74
CA LEU A 562 19.77 16.84 -23.74
C LEU A 562 20.89 15.95 -23.16
N PRO A 563 21.03 14.70 -23.65
CA PRO A 563 22.17 13.88 -23.28
C PRO A 563 23.50 14.52 -23.73
N PRO A 564 24.64 14.13 -23.13
CA PRO A 564 25.96 14.55 -23.61
C PRO A 564 26.16 14.23 -25.10
N GLY A 565 26.77 15.14 -25.85
CA GLY A 565 27.10 14.89 -27.26
C GLY A 565 27.68 16.12 -27.98
N GLN A 566 28.08 15.91 -29.24
CA GLN A 566 28.68 16.94 -30.07
C GLN A 566 27.70 18.06 -30.44
N THR A 567 28.24 19.27 -30.63
CA THR A 567 27.50 20.51 -30.88
C THR A 567 27.42 20.93 -32.35
N ASP A 568 28.05 20.17 -33.26
CA ASP A 568 28.18 20.49 -34.69
C ASP A 568 26.91 20.22 -35.54
N GLY A 569 25.85 19.69 -34.92
CA GLY A 569 24.57 19.43 -35.59
C GLY A 569 24.60 18.29 -36.62
N SER A 570 25.71 17.55 -36.72
CA SER A 570 25.89 16.46 -37.70
C SER A 570 25.02 15.24 -37.42
N VAL A 571 24.55 15.08 -36.17
CA VAL A 571 23.72 13.95 -35.71
C VAL A 571 22.41 14.47 -35.10
N GLN A 572 21.28 13.96 -35.60
CA GLN A 572 19.97 14.23 -35.02
C GLN A 572 19.75 13.42 -33.75
N LEU A 573 19.24 14.08 -32.71
CA LEU A 573 18.83 13.45 -31.46
C LEU A 573 17.38 12.94 -31.58
N GLY A 574 17.13 11.74 -31.05
CA GLY A 574 15.78 11.21 -30.92
C GLY A 574 15.09 11.75 -29.69
N VAL A 575 13.81 12.08 -29.80
CA VAL A 575 12.91 12.41 -28.69
C VAL A 575 11.59 11.67 -28.86
N ASP A 576 10.98 11.25 -27.76
CA ASP A 576 9.61 10.74 -27.78
C ASP A 576 8.68 11.85 -27.27
N VAL A 577 7.59 12.09 -28.00
CA VAL A 577 6.58 13.09 -27.63
C VAL A 577 5.31 12.38 -27.22
N MET A 578 4.74 12.80 -26.11
CA MET A 578 3.51 12.26 -25.57
C MET A 578 2.48 13.38 -25.39
N LEU A 579 1.26 13.13 -25.87
CA LEU A 579 0.12 14.03 -25.73
C LEU A 579 -0.97 13.39 -24.87
N TYR A 580 -1.53 14.16 -23.95
CA TYR A 580 -2.64 13.73 -23.10
C TYR A 580 -3.67 14.85 -22.89
N ASP A 581 -4.93 14.53 -23.20
CA ASP A 581 -6.06 15.47 -23.15
C ASP A 581 -7.04 15.18 -22.00
N GLY A 582 -6.75 14.17 -21.17
CA GLY A 582 -7.57 13.75 -20.02
C GLY A 582 -8.71 12.79 -20.34
N GLY A 583 -9.15 12.69 -21.60
CA GLY A 583 -10.30 11.88 -22.00
C GLY A 583 -9.93 10.60 -22.75
N ASN A 584 -8.80 10.62 -23.45
CA ASN A 584 -8.29 9.50 -24.23
C ASN A 584 -7.04 8.87 -23.57
N PRO A 585 -6.73 7.60 -23.84
CA PRO A 585 -5.40 7.06 -23.57
C PRO A 585 -4.33 7.94 -24.21
N PRO A 586 -3.16 8.10 -23.55
CA PRO A 586 -2.13 8.98 -24.06
C PRO A 586 -1.62 8.53 -25.44
N THR A 587 -1.42 9.49 -26.34
CA THR A 587 -0.86 9.23 -27.67
C THR A 587 0.64 9.49 -27.67
N ILE A 588 1.41 8.53 -28.17
CA ILE A 588 2.87 8.54 -28.17
C ILE A 588 3.37 8.63 -29.61
N TYR A 589 4.23 9.62 -29.87
CA TYR A 589 4.97 9.81 -31.11
C TYR A 589 6.43 9.50 -30.84
N ALA A 590 6.84 8.29 -31.19
CA ALA A 590 8.18 7.82 -30.90
C ALA A 590 9.22 8.35 -31.92
N ASP A 591 10.47 8.44 -31.49
CA ASP A 591 11.67 8.70 -32.33
C ASP A 591 11.57 9.94 -33.23
N GLN A 592 10.96 11.01 -32.72
CA GLN A 592 10.97 12.31 -33.38
C GLN A 592 12.39 12.87 -33.38
N ARG A 593 12.79 13.50 -34.49
CA ARG A 593 14.17 13.95 -34.68
C ARG A 593 14.29 15.45 -34.47
N ILE A 594 15.25 15.84 -33.65
CA ILE A 594 15.63 17.23 -33.44
C ILE A 594 17.12 17.43 -33.74
N THR A 595 17.46 18.63 -34.20
CA THR A 595 18.86 19.06 -34.32
C THR A 595 19.27 19.75 -33.03
N ARG A 596 20.44 19.41 -32.48
CA ARG A 596 20.98 20.09 -31.30
C ARG A 596 21.34 21.54 -31.67
N PRO A 597 20.82 22.56 -30.97
CA PRO A 597 21.24 23.94 -31.17
C PRO A 597 22.59 24.20 -30.49
N ALA A 598 23.39 25.12 -31.04
CA ALA A 598 24.64 25.54 -30.42
C ALA A 598 24.39 26.12 -29.01
N PRO A 599 25.12 25.69 -27.96
CA PRO A 599 24.97 26.25 -26.62
C PRO A 599 25.25 27.76 -26.60
N VAL A 600 24.44 28.50 -25.84
CA VAL A 600 24.61 29.95 -25.65
C VAL A 600 25.11 30.20 -24.22
N ALA A 601 26.32 30.77 -24.11
CA ALA A 601 26.91 31.09 -22.82
C ALA A 601 26.10 32.17 -22.08
N GLY A 602 26.05 32.07 -20.75
CA GLY A 602 25.34 33.02 -19.89
C GLY A 602 24.96 32.39 -18.56
N ASN A 603 24.38 33.19 -17.66
CA ASN A 603 23.81 32.74 -16.40
C ASN A 603 22.28 32.83 -16.45
N ALA A 604 21.60 32.07 -15.61
CA ALA A 604 20.16 32.26 -15.40
C ALA A 604 19.88 33.68 -14.87
N VAL A 605 18.85 34.33 -15.42
CA VAL A 605 18.48 35.71 -15.05
C VAL A 605 17.75 35.74 -13.71
N THR A 606 18.11 36.67 -12.83
CA THR A 606 17.35 36.96 -11.61
C THR A 606 16.01 37.59 -11.99
N PHE A 607 14.92 37.18 -11.34
CA PHE A 607 13.57 37.62 -11.73
C PHE A 607 13.43 39.15 -11.78
N ALA A 608 13.91 39.85 -10.75
CA ALA A 608 13.84 41.31 -10.67
C ALA A 608 14.58 42.04 -11.82
N ASN A 609 15.51 41.34 -12.49
CA ASN A 609 16.37 41.91 -13.52
C ASN A 609 15.93 41.55 -14.94
N ILE A 610 14.82 40.84 -15.13
CA ILE A 610 14.38 40.40 -16.47
C ILE A 610 14.20 41.61 -17.40
N ALA A 611 13.43 42.62 -16.99
CA ALA A 611 13.17 43.79 -17.82
C ALA A 611 14.42 44.64 -18.11
N THR A 612 15.35 44.72 -17.14
CA THR A 612 16.56 45.54 -17.26
C THR A 612 17.68 44.86 -18.05
N GLN A 613 17.77 43.53 -18.01
CA GLN A 613 18.82 42.76 -18.68
C GLN A 613 18.41 42.23 -20.05
N LEU A 614 17.13 41.93 -20.27
CA LEU A 614 16.62 41.30 -21.50
C LEU A 614 15.70 42.22 -22.32
N GLY A 615 15.41 43.42 -21.80
CA GLY A 615 14.62 44.45 -22.49
C GLY A 615 13.11 44.38 -22.21
N ALA A 616 12.40 45.44 -22.60
CA ALA A 616 10.98 45.62 -22.30
C ALA A 616 10.03 44.65 -23.03
N SER A 617 10.50 44.01 -24.12
CA SER A 617 9.74 43.02 -24.88
C SER A 617 9.87 41.58 -24.34
N ALA A 618 10.66 41.37 -23.28
CA ALA A 618 10.81 40.07 -22.64
C ALA A 618 9.47 39.62 -22.01
N LEU A 619 9.16 38.34 -22.15
CA LEU A 619 7.97 37.70 -21.60
C LEU A 619 8.37 36.53 -20.70
N VAL A 620 7.77 36.45 -19.51
CA VAL A 620 7.89 35.30 -18.61
C VAL A 620 6.90 34.24 -19.06
N LEU A 621 7.41 33.09 -19.49
CA LEU A 621 6.64 31.96 -19.96
C LEU A 621 6.57 30.88 -18.88
N ASP A 622 5.36 30.52 -18.49
CA ASP A 622 5.08 29.29 -17.73
C ASP A 622 4.78 28.16 -18.72
N CYS A 623 5.75 27.25 -18.86
CA CYS A 623 5.64 26.14 -19.82
C CYS A 623 4.49 25.20 -19.47
N ASP A 624 4.26 24.94 -18.18
CA ASP A 624 3.28 23.97 -17.69
C ASP A 624 1.84 24.47 -17.82
N GLN A 625 1.66 25.79 -17.89
CA GLN A 625 0.36 26.44 -18.15
C GLN A 625 0.17 26.84 -19.62
N GLY A 626 1.26 27.04 -20.36
CA GLY A 626 1.22 27.55 -21.73
C GLY A 626 0.84 29.04 -21.80
N VAL A 627 1.18 29.81 -20.76
CA VAL A 627 0.80 31.23 -20.61
C VAL A 627 2.03 32.12 -20.47
N GLU A 628 1.94 33.33 -21.03
CA GLU A 628 3.01 34.34 -21.03
C GLU A 628 2.58 35.60 -20.29
N PHE A 629 3.51 36.21 -19.56
CA PHE A 629 3.30 37.42 -18.77
C PHE A 629 4.39 38.46 -19.07
N GLY A 630 4.03 39.74 -19.10
CA GLY A 630 5.03 40.80 -19.03
C GLY A 630 5.70 40.81 -17.64
N PRO A 631 7.02 41.02 -17.53
CA PRO A 631 7.75 40.92 -16.26
C PRO A 631 7.29 41.92 -15.18
N ALA A 632 6.61 43.00 -15.58
CA ALA A 632 6.06 44.01 -14.68
C ALA A 632 4.57 43.79 -14.31
N VAL A 633 3.89 42.82 -14.92
CA VAL A 633 2.43 42.61 -14.82
C VAL A 633 2.07 41.14 -14.58
N VAL A 634 2.91 40.42 -13.83
CA VAL A 634 2.62 39.04 -13.40
C VAL A 634 1.49 39.06 -12.37
N PRO A 635 0.34 38.41 -12.64
CA PRO A 635 -0.76 38.33 -11.68
C PRO A 635 -0.36 37.58 -10.40
N GLN A 636 -1.01 37.92 -9.28
CA GLN A 636 -0.89 37.14 -8.07
C GLN A 636 -1.45 35.72 -8.31
N GLY A 637 -0.71 34.69 -7.90
CA GLY A 637 -1.13 33.30 -8.12
C GLY A 637 -1.00 32.78 -9.56
N ALA A 638 -0.23 33.46 -10.42
CA ALA A 638 0.02 33.06 -11.80
C ALA A 638 0.76 31.72 -11.95
N PHE A 639 1.67 31.39 -11.02
CA PHE A 639 2.52 30.20 -11.09
C PHE A 639 2.06 29.11 -10.12
N ARG A 640 2.25 27.85 -10.49
CA ARG A 640 2.06 26.69 -9.59
C ARG A 640 3.36 26.31 -8.93
N SER A 641 3.27 25.57 -7.82
CA SER A 641 4.42 24.82 -7.30
C SER A 641 5.04 23.98 -8.43
N GLY A 642 6.36 24.04 -8.54
CA GLY A 642 7.06 23.22 -9.52
C GLY A 642 7.28 23.83 -10.90
N SER A 643 6.55 24.89 -11.25
CA SER A 643 6.41 25.33 -12.65
C SER A 643 7.74 25.62 -13.34
N THR A 644 7.84 25.18 -14.60
CA THR A 644 9.00 25.39 -15.45
C THR A 644 8.91 26.76 -16.12
N LEU A 645 9.69 27.72 -15.60
CA LEU A 645 9.66 29.11 -16.03
C LEU A 645 10.88 29.47 -16.89
N VAL A 646 10.66 30.10 -18.03
CA VAL A 646 11.71 30.67 -18.90
C VAL A 646 11.33 32.07 -19.36
N VAL A 647 12.32 32.87 -19.76
CA VAL A 647 12.06 34.14 -20.45
C VAL A 647 12.13 33.92 -21.94
N ARG A 648 11.09 34.32 -22.66
CA ARG A 648 11.07 34.43 -24.12
C ARG A 648 11.26 35.88 -24.51
N VAL A 649 12.23 36.15 -25.38
CA VAL A 649 12.34 37.44 -26.08
C VAL A 649 11.91 37.21 -27.53
N PRO A 650 10.75 37.74 -27.97
CA PRO A 650 10.28 37.57 -29.34
C PRO A 650 11.28 38.11 -30.35
N GLY A 651 11.52 37.35 -31.42
CA GLY A 651 12.32 37.79 -32.54
C GLY A 651 11.69 39.00 -33.27
N THR A 652 12.52 39.87 -33.85
CA THR A 652 12.07 40.95 -34.74
C THR A 652 12.77 40.82 -36.10
N ASN A 653 12.13 41.27 -37.19
CA ASN A 653 12.73 41.34 -38.53
C ASN A 653 13.39 40.03 -39.02
N ASN A 654 12.65 38.91 -38.99
CA ASN A 654 13.11 37.56 -39.37
C ASN A 654 14.14 36.92 -38.41
N ALA A 655 14.46 37.54 -37.26
CA ALA A 655 15.20 36.87 -36.22
C ALA A 655 14.34 35.80 -35.52
N LEU A 656 14.98 34.73 -35.05
CA LEU A 656 14.35 33.70 -34.22
C LEU A 656 14.11 34.21 -32.79
N ASP A 657 13.15 33.62 -32.10
CA ASP A 657 12.96 33.84 -30.66
C ASP A 657 14.22 33.40 -29.89
N SER A 658 14.52 34.11 -28.80
CA SER A 658 15.58 33.71 -27.87
C SER A 658 14.99 33.39 -26.50
N PHE A 659 15.58 32.37 -25.84
CA PHE A 659 15.14 31.90 -24.54
C PHE A 659 16.25 32.03 -23.50
N THR A 660 15.90 32.42 -22.28
CA THR A 660 16.82 32.54 -21.13
C THR A 660 16.24 31.86 -19.90
N ALA A 661 17.06 31.09 -19.19
CA ALA A 661 16.68 30.43 -17.94
C ALA A 661 16.43 31.45 -16.83
N ILE A 662 15.42 31.23 -15.99
CA ILE A 662 15.16 32.05 -14.79
C ILE A 662 15.83 31.40 -13.59
N ASN A 663 16.53 32.19 -12.77
CA ASN A 663 16.95 31.72 -11.46
C ASN A 663 15.71 31.58 -10.55
N ARG A 664 15.21 30.35 -10.47
CA ARG A 664 13.97 29.99 -9.78
C ARG A 664 13.95 30.41 -8.30
N ALA A 665 15.09 30.34 -7.61
CA ALA A 665 15.17 30.77 -6.21
C ALA A 665 14.83 32.25 -6.02
N THR A 666 14.89 33.06 -7.08
CA THR A 666 14.64 34.51 -7.02
C THR A 666 13.21 34.91 -7.38
N VAL A 667 12.32 33.95 -7.66
CA VAL A 667 10.91 34.21 -7.97
C VAL A 667 10.16 34.53 -6.66
N PRO A 668 9.59 35.74 -6.50
CA PRO A 668 8.71 36.09 -5.38
C PRO A 668 7.52 35.15 -5.21
N LEU A 669 7.29 34.70 -3.98
CA LEU A 669 6.19 33.79 -3.62
C LEU A 669 4.78 34.35 -3.90
N GLN A 670 4.62 35.67 -3.95
CA GLN A 670 3.32 36.29 -4.24
C GLN A 670 2.74 35.90 -5.60
N TRP A 671 3.61 35.56 -6.57
CA TRP A 671 3.15 35.13 -7.89
C TRP A 671 2.82 33.66 -7.96
N PHE A 672 3.21 32.87 -6.97
CA PHE A 672 2.71 31.52 -6.84
C PHE A 672 1.30 31.51 -6.23
N ASP A 673 0.54 30.49 -6.57
CA ASP A 673 -0.75 30.21 -5.96
C ASP A 673 -0.61 29.87 -4.46
N ASN A 674 -1.64 29.29 -3.84
CA ASN A 674 -1.57 28.87 -2.43
C ASN A 674 -0.92 27.48 -2.26
N GLY A 675 -0.36 26.92 -3.34
CA GLY A 675 0.25 25.60 -3.38
C GLY A 675 1.62 25.52 -2.69
N PRO A 676 2.50 26.54 -2.69
CA PRO A 676 3.76 26.45 -1.93
C PRO A 676 3.58 26.55 -0.41
N LEU A 677 4.24 25.65 0.34
CA LEU A 677 4.22 25.65 1.81
C LEU A 677 4.82 26.94 2.38
N ALA A 678 5.87 27.50 1.76
CA ALA A 678 6.54 28.69 2.28
C ALA A 678 5.62 29.91 2.45
N LYS A 679 4.50 29.95 1.71
CA LYS A 679 3.51 31.04 1.75
C LYS A 679 2.66 31.03 3.02
N THR A 680 2.54 29.89 3.68
CA THR A 680 1.69 29.72 4.87
C THR A 680 2.47 29.73 6.18
N LEU A 681 3.81 29.77 6.11
CA LEU A 681 4.68 29.79 7.29
C LEU A 681 4.75 31.16 7.97
N SER A 682 5.04 31.12 9.27
CA SER A 682 5.14 32.25 10.19
C SER A 682 6.57 32.41 10.76
N ALA A 683 6.84 33.51 11.46
CA ALA A 683 8.16 33.77 12.07
C ALA A 683 8.59 32.73 13.12
N ASN A 684 7.62 32.03 13.74
CA ASN A 684 7.88 31.05 14.80
C ASN A 684 8.06 29.63 14.28
N ASP A 685 7.89 29.42 12.97
CA ASP A 685 8.03 28.11 12.37
C ASP A 685 9.50 27.74 12.16
N VAL A 686 9.80 26.45 12.19
CA VAL A 686 11.17 25.92 12.05
C VAL A 686 11.23 24.96 10.88
N ILE A 687 12.22 25.15 10.01
CA ILE A 687 12.56 24.22 8.94
C ILE A 687 13.99 23.73 9.17
N SER A 688 14.14 22.42 9.40
CA SER A 688 15.44 21.76 9.47
C SER A 688 15.68 20.93 8.22
N VAL A 689 16.74 21.26 7.49
CA VAL A 689 17.14 20.55 6.27
C VAL A 689 18.46 19.85 6.49
N THR A 690 18.53 18.56 6.17
CA THR A 690 19.79 17.81 6.21
C THR A 690 20.52 17.95 4.87
N SER A 691 21.83 18.23 4.88
CA SER A 691 22.62 18.19 3.63
C SER A 691 22.48 16.84 2.91
N PRO A 692 22.58 16.73 1.57
CA PRO A 692 22.45 15.44 0.86
C PRO A 692 23.60 14.47 1.15
N ALA A 693 23.34 13.17 1.11
CA ALA A 693 24.36 12.14 1.40
C ALA A 693 25.38 12.02 0.26
N PHE A 694 24.92 12.20 -0.97
CA PHE A 694 25.73 12.03 -2.17
C PHE A 694 25.85 13.32 -2.98
N VAL A 695 27.00 13.52 -3.61
CA VAL A 695 27.34 14.75 -4.37
C VAL A 695 26.34 15.11 -5.48
N ASN A 696 25.66 14.11 -6.04
CA ASN A 696 24.75 14.26 -7.17
C ASN A 696 23.26 14.33 -6.75
N GLN A 697 22.96 14.24 -5.44
CA GLN A 697 21.60 14.46 -4.94
C GLN A 697 21.30 15.97 -4.92
N ALA A 698 20.07 16.33 -5.28
CA ALA A 698 19.65 17.73 -5.28
C ALA A 698 19.51 18.25 -3.83
N PRO A 699 20.21 19.33 -3.44
CA PRO A 699 20.16 19.86 -2.07
C PRO A 699 18.92 20.72 -1.76
N GLY A 700 18.07 21.00 -2.75
CA GLY A 700 17.06 22.05 -2.65
C GLY A 700 17.68 23.45 -2.70
N ASN A 701 16.99 24.46 -2.16
CA ASN A 701 17.49 25.83 -2.15
C ASN A 701 18.49 26.07 -1.00
N THR A 702 19.64 26.67 -1.31
CA THR A 702 20.69 27.01 -0.32
C THR A 702 20.23 28.05 0.70
N ASN A 703 19.33 28.96 0.32
CA ASN A 703 18.59 29.84 1.21
C ASN A 703 17.11 29.85 0.78
N PRO A 704 16.27 28.99 1.35
CA PRO A 704 14.86 28.90 0.97
C PRO A 704 14.05 30.14 1.36
N PHE A 705 14.57 31.01 2.23
CA PHE A 705 13.91 32.25 2.65
C PHE A 705 14.80 33.48 2.39
N ASN A 706 15.10 33.71 1.11
CA ASN A 706 15.84 34.91 0.69
C ASN A 706 15.00 36.20 0.80
N ALA A 707 15.59 37.35 0.47
CA ALA A 707 14.93 38.65 0.57
C ALA A 707 13.63 38.76 -0.25
N ALA A 708 13.53 38.06 -1.39
CA ALA A 708 12.31 38.04 -2.21
C ALA A 708 11.18 37.28 -1.53
N VAL A 709 11.51 36.19 -0.82
CA VAL A 709 10.57 35.41 -0.01
C VAL A 709 10.10 36.22 1.20
N ALA A 710 11.03 36.79 1.98
CA ALA A 710 10.72 37.56 3.18
C ALA A 710 9.81 38.77 2.92
N THR A 711 9.97 39.42 1.76
CA THR A 711 9.12 40.56 1.36
C THR A 711 7.68 40.13 1.08
N ALA A 712 7.45 38.92 0.57
CA ALA A 712 6.13 38.41 0.22
C ALA A 712 5.36 37.84 1.43
N THR A 713 6.06 37.20 2.38
CA THR A 713 5.46 36.58 3.57
C THR A 713 5.36 37.55 4.76
N GLY A 714 6.18 38.61 4.77
CA GLY A 714 6.26 39.56 5.89
C GLY A 714 7.02 39.04 7.11
N PHE A 715 7.54 37.81 7.05
CA PHE A 715 8.24 37.11 8.14
C PHE A 715 9.28 36.12 7.60
N THR A 716 10.25 35.74 8.42
CA THR A 716 11.28 34.75 8.10
C THR A 716 11.24 33.62 9.13
N PRO A 717 10.89 32.36 8.75
CA PRO A 717 10.97 31.22 9.65
C PRO A 717 12.42 30.90 10.00
N GLN A 718 12.63 30.14 11.07
CA GLN A 718 13.96 29.67 11.46
C GLN A 718 14.40 28.53 10.52
N VAL A 719 15.46 28.74 9.74
CA VAL A 719 16.04 27.71 8.87
C VAL A 719 17.30 27.15 9.53
N GLN A 720 17.32 25.85 9.78
CA GLN A 720 18.47 25.11 10.30
C GLN A 720 18.98 24.18 9.20
N ILE A 721 20.27 24.30 8.88
CA ILE A 721 20.94 23.37 7.95
C ILE A 721 21.79 22.43 8.80
N GLN A 722 21.45 21.15 8.76
CA GLN A 722 22.18 20.12 9.49
C GLN A 722 23.34 19.60 8.62
N PRO A 723 24.60 19.88 9.00
CA PRO A 723 25.75 19.43 8.22
C PRO A 723 26.01 17.94 8.43
N ARG A 724 26.70 17.32 7.49
CA ARG A 724 27.21 15.94 7.59
C ARG A 724 28.60 15.93 8.22
N ASN A 725 28.69 16.28 9.50
CA ASN A 725 29.98 16.41 10.19
C ASN A 725 30.40 15.18 11.02
N GLY A 726 29.78 14.02 10.79
CA GLY A 726 30.03 12.78 11.55
C GLY A 726 31.46 12.20 11.49
N ILE A 727 32.41 12.83 10.80
CA ILE A 727 33.83 12.42 10.76
C ILE A 727 34.68 13.25 11.74
N LEU A 728 34.48 14.58 11.80
CA LEU A 728 35.31 15.50 12.62
C LEU A 728 34.65 15.82 13.97
N SER A 729 33.36 15.52 14.12
CA SER A 729 32.58 15.69 15.35
C SER A 729 31.74 14.44 15.63
N VAL A 730 32.40 13.29 15.76
CA VAL A 730 31.83 12.10 16.41
C VAL A 730 31.38 12.55 17.81
N GLY A 731 30.09 12.88 17.96
CA GLY A 731 29.73 13.81 19.03
C GLY A 731 28.45 14.59 18.84
N THR A 732 28.20 15.13 17.64
CA THR A 732 27.08 16.06 17.41
C THR A 732 25.74 15.31 17.39
N PRO A 733 24.90 15.48 18.40
CA PRO A 733 23.64 14.77 18.53
C PRO A 733 22.70 15.07 17.36
N GLY A 734 22.14 14.01 16.77
CA GLY A 734 21.21 14.10 15.64
C GLY A 734 21.85 14.27 14.25
N ALA A 735 23.18 14.52 14.14
CA ALA A 735 23.85 14.64 12.86
C ALA A 735 24.05 13.26 12.19
N PRO A 736 23.82 13.12 10.87
CA PRO A 736 24.01 11.85 10.16
C PRO A 736 25.49 11.57 9.83
N LEU A 737 25.80 10.28 9.68
CA LEU A 737 27.08 9.83 9.10
C LEU A 737 27.15 10.14 7.58
N PRO A 738 28.35 10.15 6.96
CA PRO A 738 28.55 10.64 5.58
C PRO A 738 27.63 10.04 4.53
N THR A 739 27.51 8.71 4.44
CA THR A 739 26.62 8.02 3.48
C THR A 739 25.25 7.67 4.05
N GLN A 740 24.96 8.05 5.29
CA GLN A 740 23.70 7.72 5.94
C GLN A 740 22.57 8.53 5.30
N GLU A 741 21.68 7.86 4.59
CA GLU A 741 20.53 8.55 4.01
C GLU A 741 19.53 8.92 5.11
N ARG A 742 18.95 10.11 4.95
CA ARG A 742 17.98 10.74 5.85
C ARG A 742 16.83 11.22 4.98
N LEU A 743 16.05 10.29 4.45
CA LEU A 743 14.98 10.62 3.51
C LEU A 743 13.67 11.02 4.21
N GLU A 744 13.69 11.13 5.55
CA GLU A 744 12.49 11.44 6.32
C GLU A 744 12.00 12.88 6.03
N LEU A 745 10.76 13.00 5.54
CA LEU A 745 10.05 14.28 5.44
C LEU A 745 8.98 14.30 6.54
N VAL A 746 9.12 15.15 7.55
CA VAL A 746 8.27 15.11 8.74
C VAL A 746 7.81 16.52 9.11
N GLY A 747 6.51 16.69 9.34
CA GLY A 747 5.91 17.95 9.76
C GLY A 747 5.05 17.78 11.00
N LEU A 748 5.04 18.79 11.86
CA LEU A 748 4.20 18.81 13.06
C LEU A 748 3.64 20.21 13.29
N LEU A 749 2.31 20.30 13.38
CA LEU A 749 1.61 21.43 13.98
C LEU A 749 1.46 21.17 15.48
N ASN A 750 2.00 22.08 16.30
CA ASN A 750 1.90 22.00 17.77
C ASN A 750 1.01 23.13 18.31
N ALA A 751 -0.28 22.83 18.49
CA ALA A 751 -1.27 23.67 19.15
C ALA A 751 -1.21 23.61 20.70
N GLY A 752 -0.22 22.94 21.27
CA GLY A 752 0.02 22.86 22.70
C GLY A 752 -0.88 21.87 23.44
N ALA A 753 -0.89 21.98 24.78
CA ALA A 753 -1.53 21.04 25.72
C ALA A 753 -2.97 21.37 26.16
N GLY A 754 -3.56 22.44 25.62
CA GLY A 754 -4.89 22.92 26.02
C GLY A 754 -6.03 21.98 25.61
N ALA A 755 -7.12 21.99 26.39
CA ALA A 755 -8.35 21.29 26.01
C ALA A 755 -8.88 21.84 24.68
N GLY A 756 -9.02 20.98 23.66
CA GLY A 756 -9.43 21.37 22.31
C GLY A 756 -8.28 21.69 21.35
N ALA A 757 -7.02 21.65 21.79
CA ALA A 757 -5.87 21.74 20.88
C ALA A 757 -5.88 20.57 19.89
N VAL A 758 -5.70 20.86 18.60
CA VAL A 758 -5.59 19.87 17.52
C VAL A 758 -4.16 19.91 16.99
N ASN A 759 -3.49 18.78 17.09
CA ASN A 759 -2.08 18.63 16.74
C ASN A 759 -2.07 17.65 15.58
N ILE A 760 -1.31 17.97 14.55
CA ILE A 760 -1.32 17.23 13.29
C ILE A 760 0.12 16.88 12.97
N GLY A 761 0.39 15.60 12.76
CA GLY A 761 1.67 15.11 12.26
C GLY A 761 1.54 14.63 10.82
N VAL A 762 2.54 14.91 9.99
CA VAL A 762 2.64 14.38 8.63
C VAL A 762 4.00 13.72 8.46
N VAL A 763 4.02 12.49 7.93
CA VAL A 763 5.23 11.74 7.56
C VAL A 763 5.17 11.45 6.08
N GLY A 764 6.09 12.00 5.31
CA GLY A 764 6.32 11.73 3.89
C GLY A 764 7.64 11.00 3.67
N SER A 765 7.82 10.45 2.47
CA SER A 765 9.05 9.71 2.12
C SER A 765 9.82 10.30 0.93
N ALA A 766 9.23 11.26 0.21
CA ALA A 766 9.91 11.97 -0.87
C ALA A 766 10.53 13.29 -0.35
N PRO A 767 11.74 13.66 -0.80
CA PRO A 767 12.28 14.99 -0.65
C PRO A 767 11.33 16.10 -1.10
N ALA A 768 11.34 17.23 -0.37
CA ALA A 768 10.52 18.41 -0.66
C ALA A 768 11.12 19.26 -1.79
N LEU A 769 11.33 18.62 -2.95
CA LEU A 769 11.85 19.23 -4.16
C LEU A 769 10.69 19.62 -5.06
N ALA A 770 10.67 20.87 -5.51
CA ALA A 770 9.56 21.37 -6.29
C ALA A 770 9.56 20.82 -7.74
N SER A 771 10.63 20.17 -8.19
CA SER A 771 10.62 19.43 -9.46
C SER A 771 9.94 18.05 -9.35
N TRP A 772 9.63 17.57 -8.15
CA TRP A 772 9.10 16.22 -7.92
C TRP A 772 7.62 16.32 -7.56
N HIS A 773 6.79 15.91 -8.51
CA HIS A 773 5.34 15.84 -8.36
C HIS A 773 4.85 14.50 -8.92
N GLU A 774 3.79 14.00 -8.31
CA GLU A 774 3.13 12.74 -8.64
C GLU A 774 1.62 12.99 -8.74
N LEU A 775 1.18 13.33 -9.95
CA LEU A 775 -0.22 13.52 -10.29
C LEU A 775 -0.71 12.34 -11.12
N LEU A 776 -1.83 11.75 -10.74
CA LEU A 776 -2.33 10.53 -11.38
C LEU A 776 -2.92 10.82 -12.79
N PRO A 777 -2.84 9.87 -13.74
CA PRO A 777 -2.19 8.57 -13.64
C PRO A 777 -0.69 8.61 -14.00
N ALA A 778 0.14 7.85 -13.27
CA ALA A 778 1.59 7.80 -13.49
C ALA A 778 1.97 7.28 -14.89
N LEU A 779 1.17 6.36 -15.44
CA LEU A 779 1.32 5.85 -16.81
C LEU A 779 1.34 6.98 -17.85
N ALA A 780 0.64 8.08 -17.58
CA ALA A 780 0.62 9.25 -18.44
C ALA A 780 1.74 10.26 -18.11
N GLY A 781 2.83 9.81 -17.48
CA GLY A 781 3.97 10.65 -17.14
C GLY A 781 3.59 11.78 -16.18
N ASN A 782 2.67 11.55 -15.25
CA ASN A 782 2.15 12.57 -14.32
C ASN A 782 1.61 13.82 -15.03
N PRO A 783 0.47 13.73 -15.74
CA PRO A 783 -0.05 14.85 -16.50
C PRO A 783 -0.32 16.05 -15.60
N THR A 784 -0.11 17.25 -16.13
CA THR A 784 -0.17 18.53 -15.39
C THR A 784 0.90 18.72 -14.33
N ALA A 785 1.80 17.76 -14.11
CA ALA A 785 3.00 17.94 -13.28
C ALA A 785 4.13 18.59 -14.11
N PRO A 786 5.08 19.30 -13.47
CA PRO A 786 6.24 19.85 -14.16
C PRO A 786 7.14 18.74 -14.72
N GLY A 787 8.00 19.15 -15.66
CA GLY A 787 9.03 18.28 -16.23
C GLY A 787 10.03 17.81 -15.17
N GLY A 788 10.19 16.50 -15.03
CA GLY A 788 11.03 15.90 -14.00
C GLY A 788 11.05 14.38 -14.11
N ARG A 789 11.90 13.69 -13.34
CA ARG A 789 11.82 12.23 -13.24
C ARG A 789 10.56 11.84 -12.47
N GLU A 790 9.89 10.79 -12.92
CA GLU A 790 8.69 10.28 -12.29
C GLU A 790 9.08 9.56 -10.99
N VAL A 791 8.82 10.23 -9.87
CA VAL A 791 9.10 9.74 -8.52
C VAL A 791 7.77 9.51 -7.81
N HIS A 792 7.67 8.37 -7.15
CA HIS A 792 6.60 8.04 -6.23
C HIS A 792 7.05 8.30 -4.79
N GLY A 793 6.19 8.93 -4.00
CA GLY A 793 6.36 9.04 -2.55
C GLY A 793 5.03 9.04 -1.83
N ALA A 794 4.69 7.93 -1.17
CA ALA A 794 3.57 7.86 -0.24
C ALA A 794 3.89 8.52 1.10
N GLY A 795 2.85 8.72 1.92
CA GLY A 795 3.00 9.23 3.28
C GLY A 795 1.74 9.05 4.12
N VAL A 796 1.75 9.63 5.32
CA VAL A 796 0.68 9.51 6.31
C VAL A 796 0.47 10.84 7.02
N GLN A 797 -0.78 11.26 7.15
CA GLN A 797 -1.20 12.33 8.06
C GLN A 797 -1.92 11.71 9.26
N ILE A 798 -1.57 12.18 10.46
CA ILE A 798 -2.06 11.66 11.74
C ILE A 798 -2.59 12.81 12.58
N THR A 799 -3.78 12.61 13.15
CA THR A 799 -4.32 13.40 14.25
C THR A 799 -4.69 12.45 15.38
N GLY A 800 -4.27 12.72 16.62
CA GLY A 800 -4.46 11.82 17.77
C GLY A 800 -3.18 11.55 18.53
N GLY A 801 -3.22 10.60 19.48
CA GLY A 801 -2.11 10.37 20.41
C GLY A 801 -0.80 9.90 19.78
N ALA A 802 -0.83 9.29 18.58
CA ALA A 802 0.37 8.72 17.95
C ALA A 802 1.39 9.79 17.52
N ILE A 803 0.98 11.05 17.43
CA ILE A 803 1.86 12.19 17.10
C ILE A 803 2.96 12.43 18.14
N THR A 804 2.81 11.91 19.37
CA THR A 804 3.85 12.04 20.41
C THR A 804 5.18 11.45 19.93
N ASP A 805 5.12 10.32 19.21
CA ASP A 805 6.31 9.67 18.66
C ASP A 805 6.93 10.47 17.49
N ILE A 806 6.11 11.17 16.69
CA ILE A 806 6.59 12.12 15.68
C ILE A 806 7.39 13.24 16.37
N ALA A 807 6.84 13.80 17.45
CA ALA A 807 7.52 14.86 18.19
C ALA A 807 8.82 14.40 18.86
N ASP A 808 8.86 13.16 19.36
CA ASP A 808 10.09 12.58 19.93
C ASP A 808 11.20 12.49 18.87
N VAL A 809 10.86 12.05 17.65
CA VAL A 809 11.80 12.01 16.52
C VAL A 809 12.23 13.43 16.13
N MET A 810 11.31 14.38 16.06
CA MET A 810 11.63 15.75 15.66
C MET A 810 12.51 16.47 16.68
N ARG A 811 12.24 16.33 17.97
CA ARG A 811 13.06 16.92 19.04
C ARG A 811 14.50 16.40 18.99
N ASP A 812 14.69 15.11 18.73
CA ASP A 812 16.03 14.53 18.58
C ASP A 812 16.85 15.19 17.46
N ARG A 813 16.17 15.65 16.39
CA ARG A 813 16.81 16.34 15.26
C ARG A 813 17.05 17.83 15.49
N LEU A 814 16.12 18.50 16.16
CA LEU A 814 16.18 19.95 16.39
C LEU A 814 17.17 20.33 17.50
N PHE A 815 17.33 19.50 18.52
CA PHE A 815 18.12 19.83 19.69
C PHE A 815 19.45 19.07 19.73
N ALA A 816 20.52 19.78 19.41
CA ALA A 816 21.89 19.27 19.38
C ALA A 816 22.48 18.92 20.76
N GLY A 817 21.72 18.92 21.85
CA GLY A 817 22.22 18.50 23.17
C GLY A 817 21.11 17.95 24.05
N THR A 818 21.35 16.81 24.70
CA THR A 818 20.37 16.15 25.57
C THR A 818 19.80 17.08 26.66
N PRO A 819 20.59 18.00 27.29
CA PRO A 819 20.05 18.94 28.27
C PRO A 819 19.01 19.93 27.70
N ALA A 820 19.23 20.43 26.47
CA ALA A 820 18.31 21.34 25.80
C ALA A 820 17.02 20.61 25.39
N LEU A 821 17.15 19.37 24.90
CA LEU A 821 16.04 18.49 24.59
C LEU A 821 15.17 18.20 25.83
N ALA A 822 15.80 17.88 26.98
CA ALA A 822 15.09 17.65 28.24
C ALA A 822 14.33 18.90 28.71
N SER A 823 14.96 20.08 28.59
CA SER A 823 14.36 21.37 28.96
C SER A 823 13.16 21.72 28.06
N ASP A 824 13.28 21.52 26.74
CA ASP A 824 12.19 21.73 25.78
C ASP A 824 11.02 20.77 26.05
N ALA A 825 11.29 19.47 26.14
CA ALA A 825 10.25 18.47 26.36
C ALA A 825 9.50 18.70 27.68
N GLY A 826 10.21 19.14 28.73
CA GLY A 826 9.62 19.50 30.01
C GLY A 826 8.76 20.77 29.98
N SER A 827 9.07 21.72 29.09
CA SER A 827 8.39 23.03 29.00
C SER A 827 7.26 23.06 27.97
N ASN A 828 7.39 22.27 26.90
CA ASN A 828 6.49 22.22 25.76
C ASN A 828 5.89 20.82 25.57
N PRO A 829 5.23 20.22 26.58
CA PRO A 829 4.66 18.88 26.46
C PRO A 829 3.50 18.86 25.45
N LEU A 830 3.38 17.78 24.67
CA LEU A 830 2.19 17.52 23.87
C LEU A 830 1.13 16.83 24.73
N PRO A 831 -0.16 17.23 24.65
CA PRO A 831 -1.23 16.54 25.32
C PRO A 831 -1.51 15.21 24.61
N ALA A 832 -1.91 14.19 25.36
CA ALA A 832 -2.52 13.02 24.76
C ALA A 832 -3.86 13.43 24.12
N GLN A 833 -3.94 13.41 22.80
CA GLN A 833 -5.19 13.63 22.08
C GLN A 833 -5.98 12.34 22.01
N ALA A 834 -7.13 12.33 22.71
CA ALA A 834 -8.00 11.16 22.75
C ALA A 834 -9.02 11.20 21.60
N ILE A 835 -9.08 10.09 20.86
CA ILE A 835 -10.15 9.84 19.88
C ILE A 835 -11.10 8.78 20.43
N ASN A 836 -12.34 9.19 20.67
CA ASN A 836 -13.34 8.34 21.31
C ASN A 836 -14.15 7.50 20.32
N ALA A 837 -14.41 8.03 19.11
CA ALA A 837 -15.13 7.32 18.05
C ALA A 837 -14.26 6.22 17.43
N PRO A 838 -14.86 5.16 16.85
CA PRO A 838 -14.11 4.17 16.08
C PRO A 838 -13.28 4.83 14.98
N ALA A 839 -11.99 4.52 14.93
CA ALA A 839 -11.04 5.11 13.99
C ALA A 839 -9.84 4.18 13.79
N GLN A 840 -8.79 4.67 13.13
CA GLN A 840 -7.56 3.91 12.94
C GLN A 840 -6.73 3.90 14.22
N TRP A 841 -5.76 3.01 14.28
CA TRP A 841 -4.68 2.98 15.26
C TRP A 841 -3.38 3.14 14.52
N ALA A 842 -2.50 3.96 15.06
CA ALA A 842 -1.21 4.22 14.46
C ALA A 842 -0.09 4.00 15.49
N ALA A 843 1.06 3.57 14.99
CA ALA A 843 2.34 3.56 15.68
C ALA A 843 3.38 4.17 14.74
N VAL A 844 4.19 5.09 15.26
CA VAL A 844 5.28 5.70 14.50
C VAL A 844 6.56 4.98 14.90
N LEU A 845 7.19 4.36 13.92
CA LEU A 845 8.26 3.39 14.10
C LEU A 845 9.55 3.96 13.53
N LYS A 846 10.57 4.08 14.37
CA LYS A 846 11.90 4.52 13.95
C LYS A 846 12.83 3.33 13.77
N THR A 847 13.64 3.41 12.72
CA THR A 847 14.68 2.44 12.43
C THR A 847 16.04 3.12 12.37
N VAL A 848 16.98 2.65 13.20
CA VAL A 848 18.38 3.03 13.24
C VAL A 848 19.19 1.95 13.99
N ALA A 849 20.40 1.63 13.54
CA ALA A 849 21.26 0.68 14.23
C ALA A 849 22.02 1.32 15.41
N ARG A 850 22.48 0.47 16.32
CA ARG A 850 23.31 0.88 17.46
C ARG A 850 24.56 1.61 16.98
N GLY A 851 24.88 2.76 17.58
CA GLY A 851 26.13 3.47 17.26
C GLY A 851 26.05 4.40 16.05
N VAL A 852 24.94 4.41 15.32
CA VAL A 852 24.79 5.21 14.10
C VAL A 852 24.24 6.62 14.40
N GLU A 853 23.34 6.72 15.38
CA GLU A 853 22.81 7.99 15.89
C GLU A 853 23.05 8.09 17.41
N GLY A 854 22.90 9.29 17.98
CA GLY A 854 23.05 9.53 19.42
C GLY A 854 24.37 10.19 19.81
N GLU A 855 24.46 10.68 21.06
CA GLU A 855 25.66 11.33 21.58
C GLU A 855 26.62 10.28 22.15
N PRO A 856 27.94 10.33 21.87
CA PRO A 856 28.93 9.39 22.40
C PRO A 856 28.86 9.21 23.93
N LEU A 857 28.68 10.28 24.69
CA LEU A 857 28.58 10.23 26.16
C LEU A 857 27.32 9.50 26.67
N VAL A 858 26.27 9.39 25.84
CA VAL A 858 25.08 8.60 26.15
C VAL A 858 25.38 7.10 26.02
N PHE A 859 26.30 6.71 25.14
CA PHE A 859 26.75 5.31 25.02
C PHE A 859 27.51 4.84 26.27
N ASP A 860 28.38 5.69 26.82
CA ASP A 860 29.22 5.33 27.97
C ASP A 860 28.42 5.20 29.28
N ALA A 861 27.34 5.98 29.45
CA ALA A 861 26.44 5.87 30.60
C ALA A 861 25.61 4.58 30.62
N LEU A 862 25.52 3.87 29.49
CA LEU A 862 24.68 2.68 29.31
C LEU A 862 25.40 1.36 29.65
N ASP A 863 26.73 1.30 29.54
CA ASP A 863 27.50 0.08 29.84
C ASP A 863 27.49 -0.27 31.35
N LEU A 864 26.90 0.60 32.18
CA LEU A 864 26.80 0.50 33.63
C LEU A 864 25.35 0.53 34.17
N ALA A 865 24.32 0.64 33.32
CA ALA A 865 22.96 0.96 33.77
C ALA A 865 22.02 -0.25 33.96
N ASP A 866 21.36 -0.30 35.12
CA ASP A 866 20.39 -1.32 35.49
C ASP A 866 18.97 -1.11 34.87
N GLY A 867 18.04 -2.00 35.23
CA GLY A 867 16.59 -1.94 34.99
C GLY A 867 15.97 -0.56 35.08
N THR A 868 16.40 0.16 36.11
CA THR A 868 15.66 1.22 36.80
C THR A 868 15.98 2.61 36.27
N LEU A 869 17.04 2.73 35.45
CA LEU A 869 17.41 3.98 34.78
C LEU A 869 16.20 4.61 34.07
N PHE A 870 15.37 3.81 33.41
CA PHE A 870 14.25 4.28 32.58
C PHE A 870 12.96 4.59 33.36
N ASP A 871 12.92 4.35 34.68
CA ASP A 871 11.68 4.43 35.47
C ASP A 871 11.40 5.85 36.00
N ALA A 872 12.43 6.70 36.15
CA ALA A 872 12.30 8.05 36.68
C ALA A 872 13.36 9.02 36.12
N TYR A 873 12.98 10.29 35.95
CA TYR A 873 13.88 11.33 35.42
C TYR A 873 15.13 11.53 36.29
N ASP A 874 14.98 11.48 37.62
CA ASP A 874 16.10 11.62 38.56
C ASP A 874 17.16 10.52 38.39
N ASN A 875 16.75 9.30 38.05
CA ASN A 875 17.68 8.20 37.80
C ASN A 875 18.54 8.50 36.56
N VAL A 876 17.91 9.01 35.49
CA VAL A 876 18.62 9.41 34.26
C VAL A 876 19.52 10.63 34.50
N ALA A 877 19.04 11.63 35.22
CA ALA A 877 19.82 12.82 35.56
C ALA A 877 21.04 12.50 36.43
N ALA A 878 20.94 11.50 37.32
CA ALA A 878 22.06 11.01 38.10
C ALA A 878 23.11 10.29 37.24
N ALA A 879 22.68 9.55 36.20
CA ALA A 879 23.58 8.87 35.26
C ALA A 879 24.21 9.82 34.23
N LEU A 880 23.56 10.94 33.91
CA LEU A 880 23.98 11.93 32.92
C LEU A 880 24.17 13.31 33.58
N PRO A 881 25.37 13.62 34.13
CA PRO A 881 25.59 14.73 35.06
C PRO A 881 25.35 16.15 34.50
N ASN A 882 25.15 16.30 33.18
CA ASN A 882 24.86 17.58 32.53
C ASN A 882 23.35 17.83 32.32
N LEU A 883 22.47 16.90 32.72
CA LEU A 883 21.04 17.11 32.61
C LEU A 883 20.52 18.12 33.64
N PRO A 884 19.50 18.93 33.30
CA PRO A 884 18.82 19.77 34.28
C PRO A 884 18.26 18.91 35.42
N PRO A 885 18.34 19.36 36.69
CA PRO A 885 17.71 18.64 37.80
C PRO A 885 16.18 18.61 37.64
N VAL A 886 15.49 17.64 38.25
CA VAL A 886 14.02 17.47 38.10
C VAL A 886 13.22 18.73 38.42
N GLY A 887 13.65 19.52 39.41
CA GLY A 887 12.98 20.77 39.78
C GLY A 887 13.13 21.91 38.76
N ALA A 888 14.01 21.77 37.78
CA ALA A 888 14.23 22.74 36.70
C ALA A 888 13.45 22.40 35.41
N VAL A 889 12.87 21.20 35.30
CA VAL A 889 12.01 20.80 34.18
C VAL A 889 10.54 20.90 34.59
N GLY A 890 9.70 21.51 33.73
CA GLY A 890 8.28 21.69 34.04
C GLY A 890 7.51 20.37 34.15
N ASN A 891 7.80 19.41 33.26
CA ASN A 891 7.18 18.10 33.22
C ASN A 891 8.25 16.99 33.14
N ALA A 892 8.56 16.40 34.28
CA ALA A 892 9.57 15.34 34.41
C ALA A 892 9.26 14.09 33.58
N ASN A 893 7.98 13.73 33.38
CA ASN A 893 7.61 12.56 32.59
C ASN A 893 7.82 12.78 31.09
N ALA A 894 7.51 13.98 30.60
CA ALA A 894 7.77 14.35 29.20
C ALA A 894 9.28 14.44 28.94
N ALA A 895 10.03 15.05 29.86
CA ALA A 895 11.49 15.09 29.80
C ALA A 895 12.12 13.68 29.85
N LEU A 896 11.65 12.82 30.76
CA LEU A 896 12.08 11.42 30.86
C LEU A 896 11.85 10.69 29.54
N ARG A 897 10.64 10.75 28.98
CA ARG A 897 10.34 10.09 27.69
C ARG A 897 11.28 10.58 26.59
N ALA A 898 11.45 11.88 26.42
CA ALA A 898 12.29 12.42 25.36
C ALA A 898 13.75 11.97 25.49
N VAL A 899 14.31 12.00 26.70
CA VAL A 899 15.70 11.54 26.97
C VAL A 899 15.83 10.03 26.80
N CYS A 900 14.92 9.23 27.35
CA CYS A 900 14.90 7.78 27.17
C CYS A 900 14.77 7.40 25.69
N ARG A 901 13.98 8.15 24.92
CA ARG A 901 13.86 7.89 23.48
C ARG A 901 15.16 8.23 22.73
N ARG A 902 15.89 9.29 23.12
CA ARG A 902 17.25 9.55 22.59
C ARG A 902 18.25 8.47 22.98
N ILE A 903 18.21 7.97 24.21
CA ILE A 903 19.05 6.85 24.68
C ILE A 903 18.83 5.61 23.81
N LEU A 904 17.59 5.23 23.55
CA LEU A 904 17.28 4.10 22.70
C LEU A 904 17.70 4.32 21.23
N ASN A 905 17.64 5.55 20.69
CA ASN A 905 18.21 5.82 19.36
C ASN A 905 19.70 5.46 19.30
N ALA A 906 20.45 5.74 20.38
CA ALA A 906 21.85 5.38 20.49
C ALA A 906 22.05 3.85 20.57
N LEU A 907 21.22 3.16 21.34
CA LEU A 907 21.24 1.69 21.44
C LEU A 907 20.78 0.97 20.17
N GLY A 908 20.14 1.69 19.24
CA GLY A 908 19.49 1.14 18.07
C GLY A 908 18.00 0.88 18.33
N ARG A 909 17.21 1.15 17.30
CA ARG A 909 15.78 0.92 17.22
C ARG A 909 15.52 0.23 15.91
N GLN A 910 15.01 -0.98 15.91
CA GLN A 910 14.57 -1.66 14.69
C GLN A 910 13.05 -1.84 14.72
N GLU A 911 12.33 -0.82 15.20
CA GLU A 911 10.89 -0.89 15.51
C GLU A 911 10.06 -1.29 14.28
N ALA A 912 10.37 -0.75 13.10
CA ALA A 912 9.68 -1.10 11.87
C ALA A 912 9.99 -2.53 11.41
N LEU A 913 11.21 -3.03 11.64
CA LEU A 913 11.59 -4.41 11.31
C LEU A 913 10.85 -5.43 12.18
N PHE A 914 10.68 -5.16 13.48
CA PHE A 914 9.88 -6.00 14.37
C PHE A 914 8.41 -6.02 13.95
N ALA A 915 7.82 -4.84 13.72
CA ALA A 915 6.44 -4.73 13.28
C ALA A 915 6.20 -5.46 11.95
N LEU A 916 7.12 -5.29 10.98
CA LEU A 916 7.08 -5.95 9.68
C LEU A 916 7.16 -7.47 9.80
N ASN A 917 8.14 -8.01 10.54
CA ASN A 917 8.29 -9.46 10.71
C ASN A 917 7.07 -10.07 11.40
N ALA A 918 6.54 -9.42 12.43
CA ALA A 918 5.33 -9.87 13.12
C ALA A 918 4.11 -9.87 12.19
N ALA A 919 3.94 -8.83 11.36
CA ALA A 919 2.85 -8.77 10.38
C ALA A 919 3.00 -9.85 9.30
N ILE A 920 4.19 -10.04 8.73
CA ILE A 920 4.47 -11.12 7.76
C ILE A 920 4.21 -12.49 8.39
N GLY A 921 4.68 -12.72 9.62
CA GLY A 921 4.49 -13.98 10.34
C GLY A 921 3.01 -14.36 10.56
N ARG A 922 2.09 -13.39 10.51
CA ARG A 922 0.64 -13.59 10.65
C ARG A 922 -0.13 -13.55 9.33
N ALA A 923 0.50 -13.20 8.20
CA ALA A 923 -0.16 -12.98 6.92
C ALA A 923 -0.83 -14.25 6.36
N GLU A 924 -2.09 -14.20 5.96
CA GLU A 924 -2.83 -15.39 5.51
C GLU A 924 -3.13 -15.41 3.99
N ARG A 925 -3.28 -14.24 3.34
CA ARG A 925 -3.84 -14.15 1.98
C ARG A 925 -3.02 -13.33 1.00
N LEU A 926 -2.64 -12.10 1.37
CA LEU A 926 -1.99 -11.16 0.46
C LEU A 926 -0.99 -10.28 1.21
N ILE A 927 0.21 -10.17 0.65
CA ILE A 927 1.18 -9.14 0.98
C ILE A 927 1.42 -8.30 -0.27
N TYR A 928 1.13 -7.00 -0.19
CA TYR A 928 1.45 -6.01 -1.22
C TYR A 928 2.62 -5.15 -0.76
N ILE A 929 3.67 -5.05 -1.60
CA ILE A 929 4.90 -4.32 -1.28
C ILE A 929 5.21 -3.34 -2.41
N GLU A 930 5.40 -2.06 -2.07
CA GLU A 930 6.15 -1.09 -2.88
C GLU A 930 7.43 -0.73 -2.13
N THR A 931 8.60 -0.88 -2.74
CA THR A 931 9.88 -0.53 -2.10
C THR A 931 10.96 -0.25 -3.15
N PRO A 932 11.89 0.70 -2.93
CA PRO A 932 12.97 0.95 -3.88
C PRO A 932 14.01 -0.17 -3.92
N ALA A 933 14.17 -0.94 -2.85
CA ALA A 933 15.16 -2.01 -2.76
C ALA A 933 14.63 -3.18 -1.92
N ILE A 934 15.11 -4.38 -2.23
CA ILE A 934 15.04 -5.56 -1.37
C ILE A 934 16.41 -6.22 -1.30
N ASP A 935 16.70 -6.85 -0.17
CA ASP A 935 17.71 -7.89 -0.07
C ASP A 935 17.24 -9.02 0.86
N GLY A 936 18.08 -10.03 1.07
CA GLY A 936 17.83 -11.12 1.99
C GLY A 936 18.86 -11.19 3.11
N GLU A 937 19.51 -10.06 3.42
CA GLU A 937 20.53 -9.96 4.44
C GLU A 937 19.89 -9.87 5.83
N SER A 938 20.58 -10.38 6.84
CA SER A 938 20.16 -10.20 8.23
C SER A 938 20.59 -8.83 8.75
N VAL A 939 19.74 -8.26 9.61
CA VAL A 939 20.03 -7.07 10.42
C VAL A 939 20.25 -7.50 11.87
N ASP A 940 21.35 -7.06 12.47
CA ASP A 940 21.57 -7.24 13.90
C ASP A 940 20.69 -6.28 14.72
N ALA A 941 19.46 -6.72 15.01
CA ALA A 941 18.50 -6.00 15.81
C ALA A 941 18.65 -6.36 17.30
N ASP A 942 19.62 -5.72 17.96
CA ASP A 942 19.93 -5.93 19.39
C ASP A 942 20.34 -7.39 19.71
N GLY A 943 21.00 -8.09 18.78
CA GLY A 943 21.41 -9.49 18.92
C GLY A 943 20.40 -10.51 18.37
N ALA A 944 19.25 -10.07 17.84
CA ALA A 944 18.21 -10.96 17.33
C ALA A 944 18.47 -11.51 15.92
N ASN A 945 19.38 -10.90 15.14
CA ASN A 945 19.70 -11.27 13.75
C ASN A 945 18.46 -11.58 12.89
N LEU A 946 17.71 -10.54 12.53
CA LEU A 946 16.46 -10.69 11.80
C LEU A 946 16.64 -10.54 10.28
N ALA A 947 16.09 -11.50 9.53
CA ALA A 947 16.00 -11.47 8.07
C ALA A 947 14.54 -11.51 7.63
N TRP A 948 14.01 -10.38 7.16
CA TRP A 948 12.59 -10.26 6.80
C TRP A 948 12.19 -11.17 5.62
N LEU A 949 13.10 -11.36 4.65
CA LEU A 949 12.86 -12.22 3.50
C LEU A 949 12.72 -13.69 3.91
N ASP A 950 13.47 -14.13 4.92
CA ASP A 950 13.37 -15.49 5.46
C ASP A 950 12.03 -15.70 6.14
N THR A 951 11.55 -14.69 6.86
CA THR A 951 10.22 -14.71 7.48
C THR A 951 9.12 -14.77 6.41
N LEU A 952 9.28 -14.03 5.30
CA LEU A 952 8.35 -14.12 4.16
C LEU A 952 8.35 -15.51 3.51
N ILE A 953 9.53 -16.07 3.21
CA ILE A 953 9.65 -17.40 2.59
C ILE A 953 9.08 -18.48 3.51
N ALA A 954 9.41 -18.43 4.80
CA ALA A 954 8.88 -19.35 5.80
C ALA A 954 7.34 -19.26 5.86
N ARG A 955 6.80 -18.04 5.81
CA ARG A 955 5.34 -17.85 5.81
C ARG A 955 4.69 -18.37 4.54
N LEU A 956 5.27 -18.12 3.37
CA LEU A 956 4.80 -18.68 2.10
C LEU A 956 4.81 -20.22 2.12
N GLY A 957 5.80 -20.84 2.77
CA GLY A 957 5.83 -22.29 2.99
C GLY A 957 4.72 -22.76 3.93
N ALA A 958 4.48 -22.04 5.03
CA ALA A 958 3.45 -22.38 6.01
C ALA A 958 2.01 -22.13 5.51
N ARG A 959 1.83 -21.18 4.58
CA ARG A 959 0.52 -20.77 4.04
C ARG A 959 0.48 -20.88 2.52
N PRO A 960 0.08 -22.03 1.97
CA PRO A 960 -0.05 -22.24 0.52
C PRO A 960 -0.98 -21.25 -0.20
N GLY A 961 -2.00 -20.72 0.49
CA GLY A 961 -2.91 -19.70 -0.05
C GLY A 961 -2.34 -18.28 -0.14
N LEU A 962 -1.27 -17.97 0.60
CA LEU A 962 -0.68 -16.64 0.67
C LEU A 962 -0.08 -16.21 -0.68
N GLN A 963 -0.39 -14.98 -1.09
CA GLN A 963 0.04 -14.36 -2.33
C GLN A 963 0.92 -13.14 -2.04
N VAL A 964 1.85 -12.83 -2.94
CA VAL A 964 2.73 -11.66 -2.83
C VAL A 964 2.72 -10.87 -4.13
N ALA A 965 2.45 -9.57 -4.04
CA ALA A 965 2.60 -8.62 -5.13
C ALA A 965 3.71 -7.64 -4.75
N LEU A 966 4.78 -7.63 -5.54
CA LEU A 966 5.99 -6.86 -5.29
C LEU A 966 6.21 -5.86 -6.44
N CYS A 967 5.95 -4.60 -6.14
CA CYS A 967 6.12 -3.48 -7.04
C CYS A 967 7.46 -2.80 -6.77
N VAL A 968 8.36 -2.77 -7.75
CA VAL A 968 9.70 -2.19 -7.58
C VAL A 968 10.16 -1.34 -8.76
N PRO A 969 10.98 -0.31 -8.51
CA PRO A 969 11.46 0.53 -9.59
C PRO A 969 12.64 -0.13 -10.31
N ARG A 970 12.83 0.22 -11.58
CA ARG A 970 13.99 -0.22 -12.38
C ARG A 970 15.28 0.52 -12.00
N ALA A 971 15.17 1.69 -11.37
CA ALA A 971 16.29 2.49 -10.90
C ALA A 971 15.97 3.12 -9.53
N LEU A 972 17.01 3.38 -8.74
CA LEU A 972 16.92 4.14 -7.48
C LEU A 972 16.61 5.62 -7.75
N LEU A 973 16.51 6.42 -6.69
CA LEU A 973 16.26 7.86 -6.82
C LEU A 973 17.36 8.57 -7.65
N PRO A 974 17.05 9.74 -8.23
CA PRO A 974 18.04 10.53 -8.94
C PRO A 974 19.17 10.96 -8.00
N GLY A 975 20.42 10.94 -8.48
CA GLY A 975 21.59 11.33 -7.69
C GLY A 975 22.25 10.20 -6.89
N THR A 976 21.64 9.00 -6.84
CA THR A 976 22.26 7.82 -6.22
C THR A 976 23.54 7.40 -6.98
N PRO A 977 24.67 7.14 -6.28
CA PRO A 977 25.90 6.66 -6.90
C PRO A 977 25.73 5.35 -7.66
N GLN A 978 26.52 5.19 -8.73
CA GLN A 978 26.49 3.99 -9.56
C GLN A 978 26.91 2.71 -8.79
N PRO A 979 27.96 2.71 -7.94
CA PRO A 979 28.33 1.51 -7.17
C PRO A 979 27.19 1.02 -6.25
N LEU A 980 26.51 1.94 -5.56
CA LEU A 980 25.34 1.63 -4.74
C LEU A 980 24.18 1.07 -5.57
N THR A 981 23.98 1.59 -6.77
CA THR A 981 22.97 1.07 -7.72
C THR A 981 23.29 -0.37 -8.13
N TRP A 982 24.55 -0.70 -8.38
CA TRP A 982 24.97 -2.06 -8.71
C TRP A 982 24.81 -3.02 -7.53
N VAL A 983 25.21 -2.61 -6.32
CA VAL A 983 25.02 -3.40 -5.09
C VAL A 983 23.54 -3.70 -4.88
N ARG A 984 22.67 -2.68 -4.99
CA ARG A 984 21.21 -2.87 -4.91
C ARG A 984 20.72 -3.86 -5.96
N ASN A 985 21.17 -3.75 -7.20
CA ASN A 985 20.69 -4.60 -8.29
C ASN A 985 21.15 -6.06 -8.13
N GLU A 986 22.35 -6.31 -7.64
CA GLU A 986 22.86 -7.67 -7.39
C GLU A 986 22.09 -8.33 -6.22
N LEU A 987 21.96 -7.63 -5.09
CA LEU A 987 21.23 -8.12 -3.92
C LEU A 987 19.73 -8.34 -4.21
N TRP A 988 19.12 -7.43 -4.98
CA TRP A 988 17.76 -7.59 -5.48
C TRP A 988 17.58 -8.92 -6.21
N GLN A 989 18.50 -9.26 -7.12
CA GLN A 989 18.38 -10.45 -7.94
C GLN A 989 18.60 -11.72 -7.12
N GLN A 990 19.50 -11.69 -6.14
CA GLN A 990 19.70 -12.79 -5.20
C GLN A 990 18.44 -13.02 -4.36
N ALA A 991 17.86 -11.96 -3.80
CA ALA A 991 16.62 -12.02 -3.03
C ALA A 991 15.44 -12.53 -3.88
N LEU A 992 15.28 -12.02 -5.10
CA LEU A 992 14.22 -12.44 -6.00
C LEU A 992 14.36 -13.91 -6.38
N ALA A 993 15.58 -14.37 -6.72
CA ALA A 993 15.84 -15.76 -7.03
C ALA A 993 15.46 -16.70 -5.88
N ARG A 994 15.76 -16.30 -4.63
CA ARG A 994 15.35 -17.04 -3.43
C ARG A 994 13.84 -17.05 -3.25
N LEU A 995 13.18 -15.91 -3.41
CA LEU A 995 11.74 -15.77 -3.23
C LEU A 995 10.94 -16.63 -4.22
N VAL A 996 11.30 -16.60 -5.51
CA VAL A 996 10.51 -17.27 -6.57
C VAL A 996 10.81 -18.75 -6.73
N LYS A 997 11.97 -19.25 -6.25
CA LYS A 997 12.43 -20.63 -6.46
C LYS A 997 11.34 -21.67 -6.24
N ASP A 998 10.61 -21.56 -5.12
CA ASP A 998 9.55 -22.48 -4.72
C ASP A 998 8.16 -21.82 -4.66
N ASN A 999 8.05 -20.54 -5.04
CA ASN A 999 6.83 -19.74 -4.86
C ASN A 999 6.39 -18.96 -6.11
N GLY A 1000 6.99 -19.22 -7.28
CA GLY A 1000 6.73 -18.44 -8.51
C GLY A 1000 5.26 -18.37 -8.94
N ASP A 1001 4.43 -19.34 -8.55
CA ASP A 1001 3.00 -19.30 -8.82
C ASP A 1001 2.23 -18.24 -8.03
N ARG A 1002 2.75 -17.85 -6.87
CA ARG A 1002 2.09 -17.01 -5.87
C ARG A 1002 2.75 -15.64 -5.68
N VAL A 1003 3.83 -15.38 -6.40
CA VAL A 1003 4.60 -14.15 -6.35
C VAL A 1003 4.52 -13.45 -7.71
N ALA A 1004 3.96 -12.25 -7.74
CA ALA A 1004 4.01 -11.36 -8.89
C ALA A 1004 5.00 -10.22 -8.63
N VAL A 1005 5.92 -10.01 -9.56
CA VAL A 1005 6.87 -8.90 -9.53
C VAL A 1005 6.65 -8.01 -10.74
N PHE A 1006 6.55 -6.70 -10.53
CA PHE A 1006 6.32 -5.76 -11.60
C PHE A 1006 6.96 -4.40 -11.32
N SER A 1007 7.18 -3.63 -12.39
CA SER A 1007 7.69 -2.27 -12.32
C SER A 1007 6.71 -1.32 -13.01
N PRO A 1008 6.32 -0.18 -12.41
CA PRO A 1008 5.38 0.73 -13.03
C PRO A 1008 6.03 1.47 -14.20
N GLY A 1009 5.32 1.55 -15.33
CA GLY A 1009 5.68 2.43 -16.44
C GLY A 1009 5.33 3.89 -16.13
N ALA A 1010 6.04 4.82 -16.77
CA ALA A 1010 5.81 6.26 -16.58
C ALA A 1010 5.92 7.03 -17.90
N GLY A 1011 5.15 6.63 -18.90
CA GLY A 1011 5.29 7.08 -20.29
C GLY A 1011 6.32 6.28 -21.11
N PRO A 1012 6.62 6.70 -22.35
CA PRO A 1012 7.48 5.98 -23.28
C PRO A 1012 8.88 5.74 -22.72
N TYR A 1013 9.29 4.48 -22.61
CA TYR A 1013 10.62 4.06 -22.15
C TYR A 1013 11.06 4.62 -20.77
N SER A 1014 10.13 5.20 -20.00
CA SER A 1014 10.36 5.69 -18.64
C SER A 1014 9.64 4.79 -17.62
N HIS A 1015 10.02 4.96 -16.36
CA HIS A 1015 9.55 4.14 -15.25
C HIS A 1015 9.49 4.97 -13.97
N VAL A 1016 8.56 4.60 -13.10
CA VAL A 1016 8.46 5.23 -11.79
C VAL A 1016 9.65 4.81 -10.93
N ARG A 1017 10.26 5.79 -10.25
CA ARG A 1017 11.22 5.59 -9.16
C ARG A 1017 10.48 5.70 -7.83
N MET A 1018 10.90 4.98 -6.80
CA MET A 1018 10.21 5.00 -5.50
C MET A 1018 11.08 5.65 -4.43
N ALA A 1019 10.50 6.58 -3.68
CA ALA A 1019 11.08 7.17 -2.49
C ALA A 1019 10.45 6.61 -1.20
N SER A 1020 9.28 5.96 -1.31
CA SER A 1020 8.58 5.33 -0.19
C SER A 1020 8.71 3.81 -0.20
N THR A 1021 8.55 3.26 1.00
CA THR A 1021 8.20 1.87 1.23
C THR A 1021 6.77 1.80 1.75
N VAL A 1022 5.96 0.98 1.09
CA VAL A 1022 4.60 0.63 1.50
C VAL A 1022 4.52 -0.88 1.61
N VAL A 1023 4.08 -1.39 2.75
CA VAL A 1023 3.74 -2.80 2.93
C VAL A 1023 2.30 -2.88 3.42
N VAL A 1024 1.44 -3.63 2.73
CA VAL A 1024 0.07 -3.91 3.16
C VAL A 1024 -0.09 -5.41 3.30
N VAL A 1025 -0.57 -5.84 4.46
CA VAL A 1025 -0.79 -7.25 4.80
C VAL A 1025 -2.29 -7.50 5.02
N ASP A 1026 -2.85 -8.38 4.20
CA ASP A 1026 -4.26 -8.82 4.19
C ASP A 1026 -5.30 -7.70 4.22
N ASP A 1027 -4.94 -6.50 3.75
CA ASP A 1027 -5.77 -5.30 3.81
C ASP A 1027 -6.24 -4.90 5.24
N VAL A 1028 -5.54 -5.34 6.28
CA VAL A 1028 -5.85 -5.01 7.69
C VAL A 1028 -4.72 -4.27 8.39
N TRP A 1029 -3.48 -4.43 7.93
CA TRP A 1029 -2.30 -3.76 8.46
C TRP A 1029 -1.52 -3.11 7.32
N ALA A 1030 -1.06 -1.89 7.53
CA ALA A 1030 -0.18 -1.19 6.59
C ALA A 1030 1.02 -0.57 7.30
N LEU A 1031 2.17 -0.54 6.62
CA LEU A 1031 3.36 0.22 6.98
C LEU A 1031 3.68 1.18 5.84
N VAL A 1032 3.80 2.47 6.13
CA VAL A 1032 4.11 3.51 5.13
C VAL A 1032 5.21 4.43 5.66
N GLY A 1033 6.28 4.61 4.89
CA GLY A 1033 7.40 5.45 5.29
C GLY A 1033 8.62 5.27 4.38
N ASN A 1034 9.81 5.63 4.87
CA ASN A 1034 11.08 5.49 4.12
C ASN A 1034 11.95 4.32 4.62
N THR A 1035 11.39 3.37 5.36
CA THR A 1035 12.08 2.15 5.80
C THR A 1035 12.19 1.15 4.64
N HIS A 1036 13.23 1.30 3.83
CA HIS A 1036 13.47 0.45 2.65
C HIS A 1036 13.84 -0.98 3.04
N LEU A 1037 13.32 -1.98 2.32
CA LEU A 1037 13.39 -3.41 2.68
C LEU A 1037 14.73 -4.09 2.32
N TRP A 1038 15.83 -3.40 2.58
CA TRP A 1038 17.20 -3.87 2.43
C TRP A 1038 17.99 -3.49 3.69
N ARG A 1039 19.10 -4.19 3.97
CA ARG A 1039 19.85 -4.08 5.23
C ARG A 1039 20.04 -2.64 5.67
N ARG A 1040 20.60 -1.77 4.83
CA ARG A 1040 20.82 -0.37 5.23
C ARG A 1040 19.54 0.41 5.52
N GLY A 1041 18.45 0.19 4.81
CA GLY A 1041 17.17 0.85 5.11
C GLY A 1041 16.49 0.33 6.39
N LEU A 1042 16.81 -0.91 6.76
CA LEU A 1042 16.33 -1.60 7.95
C LEU A 1042 17.24 -1.40 9.18
N SER A 1043 18.37 -0.70 9.03
CA SER A 1043 19.32 -0.51 10.12
C SER A 1043 20.16 0.77 10.01
N PHE A 1044 21.02 0.91 8.99
CA PHE A 1044 21.98 2.02 8.92
C PHE A 1044 21.36 3.40 8.62
N ASP A 1045 20.56 3.53 7.57
CA ASP A 1045 19.87 4.78 7.24
C ASP A 1045 18.84 5.11 8.34
N SER A 1046 18.65 6.39 8.69
CA SER A 1046 17.45 6.65 9.53
C SER A 1046 16.28 6.44 8.64
N SER A 1047 15.33 5.67 9.15
CA SER A 1047 14.02 5.66 8.58
C SER A 1047 12.94 5.80 9.64
N LEU A 1048 11.82 6.32 9.18
CA LEU A 1048 10.60 6.53 9.90
C LEU A 1048 9.47 5.93 9.06
N ALA A 1049 8.64 5.14 9.71
CA ALA A 1049 7.44 4.58 9.11
C ALA A 1049 6.27 4.65 10.08
N VAL A 1050 5.06 4.61 9.55
CA VAL A 1050 3.84 4.55 10.35
C VAL A 1050 3.15 3.22 10.07
N ALA A 1051 2.97 2.43 11.11
CA ALA A 1051 2.14 1.23 11.07
C ALA A 1051 0.69 1.59 11.42
N VAL A 1052 -0.27 1.06 10.67
CA VAL A 1052 -1.69 1.44 10.76
C VAL A 1052 -2.57 0.20 10.78
N PHE A 1053 -3.56 0.20 11.67
CA PHE A 1053 -4.68 -0.74 11.72
C PHE A 1053 -6.01 0.01 11.77
N ASP A 1054 -7.07 -0.52 11.16
CA ASP A 1054 -8.39 0.13 11.11
C ASP A 1054 -9.41 -0.58 12.00
N GLU A 1055 -10.03 0.11 12.96
CA GLU A 1055 -11.15 -0.47 13.73
C GLU A 1055 -12.41 -0.64 12.88
N ILE A 1056 -12.53 0.13 11.79
CA ILE A 1056 -13.70 0.07 10.91
C ILE A 1056 -13.47 -1.05 9.90
N ASN A 1057 -14.05 -2.21 10.22
CA ASN A 1057 -14.01 -3.35 9.34
C ASN A 1057 -15.19 -3.35 8.35
N ARG A 1058 -14.84 -3.53 7.08
CA ARG A 1058 -15.73 -3.68 5.94
C ARG A 1058 -15.22 -4.85 5.13
N PHE A 1059 -16.12 -5.79 4.83
CA PHE A 1059 -15.79 -6.94 3.99
C PHE A 1059 -14.67 -7.84 4.54
N GLY A 1060 -14.48 -7.86 5.87
CA GLY A 1060 -13.42 -8.61 6.53
C GLY A 1060 -12.03 -7.95 6.46
N ARG A 1061 -11.98 -6.65 6.11
CA ARG A 1061 -10.78 -5.86 5.84
C ARG A 1061 -10.88 -4.49 6.49
N GLY A 1062 -9.75 -3.83 6.72
CA GLY A 1062 -9.72 -2.44 7.16
C GLY A 1062 -10.17 -1.51 6.04
N GLN A 1063 -11.15 -0.64 6.29
CA GLN A 1063 -11.70 0.24 5.24
C GLN A 1063 -10.64 1.17 4.64
N VAL A 1064 -9.86 1.84 5.48
CA VAL A 1064 -8.81 2.78 5.03
C VAL A 1064 -7.63 2.04 4.39
N VAL A 1065 -7.20 0.93 5.00
CA VAL A 1065 -6.05 0.14 4.52
C VAL A 1065 -6.32 -0.52 3.17
N SER A 1066 -7.49 -1.16 3.02
CA SER A 1066 -7.89 -1.78 1.74
C SER A 1066 -7.99 -0.74 0.62
N ALA A 1067 -8.68 0.38 0.86
CA ALA A 1067 -8.85 1.46 -0.11
C ALA A 1067 -7.50 2.04 -0.56
N PHE A 1068 -6.58 2.24 0.37
CA PHE A 1068 -5.23 2.71 0.08
C PHE A 1068 -4.47 1.74 -0.84
N ARG A 1069 -4.49 0.43 -0.54
CA ARG A 1069 -3.86 -0.58 -1.39
C ARG A 1069 -4.50 -0.66 -2.78
N GLN A 1070 -5.82 -0.54 -2.91
CA GLN A 1070 -6.45 -0.54 -4.24
C GLN A 1070 -6.03 0.67 -5.05
N LEU A 1071 -5.97 1.86 -4.42
CA LEU A 1071 -5.60 3.10 -5.09
C LEU A 1071 -4.15 3.06 -5.59
N LEU A 1072 -3.22 2.63 -4.74
CA LEU A 1072 -1.82 2.42 -5.09
C LEU A 1072 -1.69 1.43 -6.26
N ALA A 1073 -2.26 0.23 -6.12
CA ALA A 1073 -2.18 -0.78 -7.17
C ALA A 1073 -2.84 -0.32 -8.49
N ALA A 1074 -3.95 0.43 -8.41
CA ALA A 1074 -4.63 0.97 -9.58
C ALA A 1074 -3.72 1.89 -10.38
N ASP A 1075 -3.04 2.81 -9.70
CA ASP A 1075 -2.08 3.70 -10.35
C ASP A 1075 -0.89 2.93 -10.94
N ARG A 1076 -0.23 2.06 -10.16
CA ARG A 1076 0.96 1.32 -10.63
C ARG A 1076 0.68 0.39 -11.80
N LEU A 1077 -0.55 -0.10 -11.92
CA LEU A 1077 -1.01 -0.96 -13.01
C LEU A 1077 -1.69 -0.17 -14.15
N GLY A 1078 -1.90 1.14 -14.00
CA GLY A 1078 -2.60 1.98 -14.98
C GLY A 1078 -4.03 1.53 -15.25
N VAL A 1079 -4.78 1.13 -14.21
CA VAL A 1079 -6.18 0.66 -14.27
C VAL A 1079 -7.09 1.53 -13.42
N ALA A 1080 -8.41 1.42 -13.62
CA ALA A 1080 -9.36 2.01 -12.68
C ALA A 1080 -9.35 1.23 -11.35
N ILE A 1081 -9.60 1.90 -10.22
CA ILE A 1081 -9.64 1.26 -8.89
C ILE A 1081 -10.64 0.09 -8.82
N THR A 1082 -11.75 0.19 -9.55
CA THR A 1082 -12.79 -0.86 -9.64
C THR A 1082 -12.31 -2.12 -10.38
N GLN A 1083 -11.20 -2.04 -11.10
CA GLN A 1083 -10.60 -3.17 -11.82
C GLN A 1083 -9.54 -3.89 -10.98
N VAL A 1084 -9.23 -3.41 -9.77
CA VAL A 1084 -8.23 -4.01 -8.88
C VAL A 1084 -8.92 -5.01 -7.95
N PRO A 1085 -8.70 -6.34 -8.10
CA PRO A 1085 -9.33 -7.32 -7.24
C PRO A 1085 -8.97 -7.14 -5.76
N LEU A 1086 -9.92 -7.43 -4.87
CA LEU A 1086 -9.68 -7.51 -3.42
C LEU A 1086 -9.09 -8.89 -3.04
N VAL A 1087 -9.51 -9.94 -3.74
CA VAL A 1087 -9.05 -11.31 -3.47
C VAL A 1087 -7.61 -11.47 -3.96
N GLY A 1088 -6.72 -11.91 -3.06
CA GLY A 1088 -5.26 -11.90 -3.29
C GLY A 1088 -4.82 -12.70 -4.51
N HIS A 1089 -5.37 -13.92 -4.70
CA HIS A 1089 -4.99 -14.79 -5.82
C HIS A 1089 -5.48 -14.26 -7.17
N GLU A 1090 -6.63 -13.58 -7.21
CA GLU A 1090 -7.13 -12.92 -8.41
C GLU A 1090 -6.28 -11.71 -8.77
N PHE A 1091 -5.87 -10.93 -7.76
CA PHE A 1091 -5.00 -9.79 -7.93
C PHE A 1091 -3.62 -10.19 -8.48
N VAL A 1092 -2.92 -11.10 -7.79
CA VAL A 1092 -1.60 -11.60 -8.21
C VAL A 1092 -1.66 -12.31 -9.56
N GLY A 1093 -2.66 -13.17 -9.77
CA GLY A 1093 -2.85 -13.86 -11.05
C GLY A 1093 -3.10 -12.89 -12.21
N SER A 1094 -3.77 -11.76 -11.97
CA SER A 1094 -3.99 -10.74 -12.98
C SER A 1094 -2.73 -9.95 -13.33
N ILE A 1095 -1.89 -9.65 -12.34
CA ILE A 1095 -0.57 -9.03 -12.58
C ILE A 1095 0.32 -9.98 -13.39
N LYS A 1096 0.35 -11.27 -13.04
CA LYS A 1096 1.13 -12.26 -13.80
C LYS A 1096 0.69 -12.33 -15.25
N ARG A 1097 -0.61 -12.46 -15.51
CA ARG A 1097 -1.16 -12.44 -16.89
C ARG A 1097 -0.82 -11.15 -17.63
N LEU A 1098 -0.86 -10.00 -16.95
CA LEU A 1098 -0.47 -8.72 -17.52
C LEU A 1098 1.02 -8.72 -17.91
N THR A 1099 1.90 -9.19 -17.02
CA THR A 1099 3.35 -9.30 -17.28
C THR A 1099 3.66 -10.28 -18.41
N GLU A 1100 3.04 -11.47 -18.40
CA GLU A 1100 3.17 -12.50 -19.44
C GLU A 1100 2.67 -12.01 -20.80
N GLY A 1101 1.60 -11.21 -20.82
CA GLY A 1101 1.07 -10.54 -22.01
C GLY A 1101 1.90 -9.34 -22.49
N GLY A 1102 3.10 -9.12 -21.95
CA GLY A 1102 3.98 -8.02 -22.33
C GLY A 1102 3.55 -6.67 -21.76
N GLY A 1103 2.88 -6.64 -20.61
CA GLY A 1103 2.58 -5.44 -19.82
C GLY A 1103 1.58 -4.46 -20.45
N ALA A 1104 1.12 -4.69 -21.68
CA ALA A 1104 0.20 -3.83 -22.45
C ALA A 1104 0.60 -2.33 -22.46
N GLY A 1105 1.91 -2.03 -22.43
CA GLY A 1105 2.45 -0.66 -22.32
C GLY A 1105 2.31 0.00 -20.95
N ARG A 1106 1.73 -0.69 -19.95
CA ARG A 1106 1.47 -0.19 -18.60
C ARG A 1106 2.64 -0.44 -17.64
N LEU A 1107 3.35 -1.53 -17.86
CA LEU A 1107 4.48 -1.96 -17.04
C LEU A 1107 5.81 -1.60 -17.72
N ALA A 1108 6.78 -1.20 -16.91
CA ALA A 1108 8.15 -1.05 -17.35
C ALA A 1108 8.79 -2.45 -17.51
N LEU A 1109 8.70 -3.00 -18.71
CA LEU A 1109 9.22 -4.34 -18.99
C LEU A 1109 10.75 -4.39 -19.04
N GLY A 1110 11.28 -5.57 -18.71
CA GLY A 1110 12.71 -5.89 -18.76
C GLY A 1110 13.31 -6.09 -17.37
N ALA A 1111 14.33 -6.95 -17.29
CA ALA A 1111 15.03 -7.20 -16.04
C ALA A 1111 15.69 -5.92 -15.50
N ILE A 1112 15.79 -5.85 -14.17
CA ILE A 1112 16.65 -4.86 -13.50
C ILE A 1112 18.08 -5.07 -14.01
N PRO A 1113 18.78 -4.02 -14.49
CA PRO A 1113 20.10 -4.17 -15.09
C PRO A 1113 21.11 -4.81 -14.13
N ARG A 1114 21.86 -5.81 -14.60
CA ARG A 1114 23.07 -6.29 -13.91
C ARG A 1114 24.24 -5.35 -14.23
N ALA A 1115 25.17 -5.23 -13.29
CA ALA A 1115 26.47 -4.64 -13.58
C ALA A 1115 27.20 -5.46 -14.67
N PRO A 1116 27.97 -4.80 -15.56
CA PRO A 1116 28.93 -5.46 -16.43
C PRO A 1116 29.84 -6.40 -15.64
N VAL A 1117 30.34 -7.47 -16.26
CA VAL A 1117 31.13 -8.51 -15.55
C VAL A 1117 32.33 -7.92 -14.78
N ALA A 1118 33.01 -6.93 -15.37
CA ALA A 1118 34.15 -6.26 -14.75
C ALA A 1118 33.80 -5.35 -13.58
N GLU A 1119 32.54 -4.96 -13.44
CA GLU A 1119 32.02 -4.00 -12.45
C GLU A 1119 31.04 -4.67 -11.48
N ARG A 1120 31.00 -6.01 -11.46
CA ARG A 1120 30.13 -6.74 -10.53
C ARG A 1120 30.56 -6.47 -9.09
N PRO A 1121 29.62 -6.11 -8.20
CA PRO A 1121 29.93 -5.91 -6.80
C PRO A 1121 30.56 -7.17 -6.18
N THR A 1122 31.67 -6.97 -5.50
CA THR A 1122 32.30 -7.96 -4.61
C THR A 1122 31.57 -7.99 -3.27
N GLU A 1123 31.88 -8.98 -2.43
CA GLU A 1123 31.40 -9.01 -1.04
C GLU A 1123 31.86 -7.77 -0.26
N THR A 1124 33.08 -7.29 -0.51
CA THR A 1124 33.60 -6.03 0.06
C THR A 1124 32.76 -4.84 -0.38
N ASP A 1125 32.35 -4.76 -1.65
CA ASP A 1125 31.47 -3.68 -2.12
C ASP A 1125 30.09 -3.75 -1.46
N MET A 1126 29.54 -4.95 -1.24
CA MET A 1126 28.26 -5.13 -0.54
C MET A 1126 28.34 -4.67 0.91
N VAL A 1127 29.44 -4.96 1.61
CA VAL A 1127 29.68 -4.46 2.98
C VAL A 1127 29.84 -2.94 2.99
N LEU A 1128 30.59 -2.37 2.03
CA LEU A 1128 30.86 -0.94 1.92
C LEU A 1128 29.59 -0.11 1.71
N TRP A 1129 28.72 -0.56 0.80
CA TRP A 1129 27.56 0.20 0.31
C TRP A 1129 26.22 -0.19 0.94
N ASN A 1130 26.07 -1.41 1.45
CA ASN A 1130 24.85 -1.89 2.13
C ASN A 1130 25.12 -2.21 3.60
N ARG A 1131 25.63 -1.23 4.37
CA ARG A 1131 26.07 -1.41 5.76
C ARG A 1131 24.90 -1.75 6.70
N ASP A 1132 25.15 -2.57 7.73
CA ASP A 1132 24.19 -2.81 8.82
C ASP A 1132 24.24 -1.74 9.94
N GLY A 1133 25.33 -0.98 10.00
CA GLY A 1133 25.53 0.05 11.01
C GLY A 1133 25.98 -0.47 12.38
N SER A 1134 26.15 -1.79 12.58
CA SER A 1134 26.69 -2.33 13.82
C SER A 1134 28.15 -1.88 14.08
N VAL A 1135 28.51 -1.79 15.36
CA VAL A 1135 29.83 -1.30 15.84
C VAL A 1135 30.98 -2.23 15.40
N PHE A 1136 30.67 -3.46 15.00
CA PHE A 1136 31.62 -4.53 14.67
C PHE A 1136 31.74 -4.80 13.16
N ASP A 1137 31.42 -3.83 12.31
CA ASP A 1137 31.57 -4.01 10.86
C ASP A 1137 33.02 -4.38 10.47
N VAL A 1138 33.16 -5.23 9.45
CA VAL A 1138 34.39 -5.88 8.98
C VAL A 1138 35.43 -4.86 8.48
N LEU A 1139 34.98 -3.66 8.09
CA LEU A 1139 35.82 -2.54 7.67
C LEU A 1139 35.90 -1.47 8.76
N GLY A 1140 37.13 -1.13 9.17
CA GLY A 1140 37.39 0.03 10.03
C GLY A 1140 36.94 1.34 9.37
N LEU A 1141 36.62 2.36 10.20
CA LEU A 1141 36.07 3.65 9.76
C LEU A 1141 36.92 4.33 8.67
N GLU A 1142 38.24 4.31 8.80
CA GLU A 1142 39.17 4.93 7.84
C GLU A 1142 39.11 4.26 6.45
N SER A 1143 39.11 2.92 6.42
CA SER A 1143 39.01 2.14 5.18
C SER A 1143 37.66 2.33 4.49
N TRP A 1144 36.58 2.44 5.28
CA TRP A 1144 35.24 2.74 4.76
C TRP A 1144 35.20 4.12 4.10
N LEU A 1145 35.68 5.16 4.78
CA LEU A 1145 35.71 6.53 4.27
C LEU A 1145 36.55 6.67 2.99
N ALA A 1146 37.72 6.04 2.95
CA ALA A 1146 38.58 6.04 1.77
C ALA A 1146 37.87 5.45 0.54
N GLY A 1147 37.02 4.42 0.73
CA GLY A 1147 36.28 3.77 -0.35
C GLY A 1147 35.12 4.59 -0.93
N ILE A 1148 34.63 5.61 -0.22
CA ILE A 1148 33.41 6.36 -0.58
C ILE A 1148 33.63 7.86 -0.83
N ALA A 1149 34.81 8.40 -0.52
CA ALA A 1149 35.09 9.83 -0.46
C ALA A 1149 34.70 10.63 -1.72
N VAL A 1150 34.85 10.06 -2.92
CA VAL A 1150 34.51 10.70 -4.20
C VAL A 1150 33.00 10.78 -4.49
N HIS A 1151 32.17 10.08 -3.71
CA HIS A 1151 30.73 9.99 -3.94
C HIS A 1151 29.89 10.71 -2.88
N VAL A 1152 30.49 11.09 -1.75
CA VAL A 1152 29.81 11.77 -0.64
C VAL A 1152 29.96 13.28 -0.72
N THR A 1153 28.94 14.00 -0.27
CA THR A 1153 28.99 15.47 -0.19
C THR A 1153 30.17 15.89 0.71
N PRO A 1154 31.05 16.81 0.26
CA PRO A 1154 32.16 17.29 1.08
C PRO A 1154 31.65 17.87 2.40
N THR A 1155 32.33 17.52 3.49
CA THR A 1155 32.04 17.99 4.85
C THR A 1155 32.46 19.43 5.06
#